data_AF-A0A328XYB7-F1
#
_entry.id   AF-A0A328XYB7-F1
#
_cell.length_a   1.000
_cell.length_b   1.000
_cell.length_c   1.000
_cell.angle_alpha   90.00
_cell.angle_beta   90.00
_cell.angle_gamma   90.00
#
_symmetry.space_group_name_H-M   'P 1'
#
loop_
_entity.id
_entity.type
_entity.pdbx_description
1 polymer ?
#
loop_
_entity_poly.entity_id
_entity_poly.type
_entity_poly.pdbx_seq_one_letter_code
_entity_poly.pdbx_strand_id
1 'polypeptide(L)'
;MSPADGCRLPRLMLMKATVLVPIPFRRRGKDTSHETSQVRLEREGRDEIDRITRAVEKVPWSVSLLQILWTAGPVTLLGAWGGYLLGYGRAPTADNYIFFISYTVITGATGIIANLVHQFTGARHAEKTTAKIERVIKALPDLLLTTRDLIVESLEGDARRREAAAMLLRKQDLSPEGVELAALELLDDRDSARIISQIDIYRRVGLHARIRDMIALYGETLEPQFQELAALAPEATDLLRARFTGQAPALQHGVSRDDNFIERVLAAIEQDDELLMTLQDVEEMLILAFELISGRQIPMLTFEYKGRWKLAQAFDALEQARARHRIAQATGLSRLKALMAYLAEQSGTLVEDSASGLRAEVLVERSRNAMDALAEQIQHLAKAVRSGQSQHRRALDHKAELLANAVRLHKQVSEAYEQVGRHHAQLLKMVERWERISHAQDSDGARLQLSPGRRGLRIREHVIELDDEAKAKVCKRLVKHLGSSEFDQHRRTTLGIERERRLSIGGGVSKRLAVEIALALEPHTHLSRPAVQRAINSTNAADFGQLEPNLSAAAKAAMGAAMVKEIEVDLSRPAEQLALALVRHYHVELEPEAIDFLVQHYGAREATLTMLSNYHASHAGTDTPNISYLSQRPPMVGKPHRDWYRALVKARRALGLKGGERR
;
A
#
# COMPACT_ATOMS: atom_id res chain seq x y z
N MET A 1 -2.09 10.69 -81.86
CA MET A 1 -1.12 10.16 -82.83
C MET A 1 0.28 10.39 -82.24
N SER A 2 1.04 9.30 -82.07
CA SER A 2 2.50 9.22 -81.79
C SER A 2 3.34 10.00 -82.82
N PRO A 3 4.69 10.15 -82.73
CA PRO A 3 5.73 9.28 -82.12
C PRO A 3 6.78 10.04 -81.25
N ALA A 4 7.67 9.48 -80.43
CA ALA A 4 8.62 8.34 -80.43
C ALA A 4 10.09 8.72 -80.76
N ASP A 5 11.00 8.11 -79.97
CA ASP A 5 12.44 7.83 -80.18
C ASP A 5 13.45 9.02 -80.21
N GLY A 6 14.69 8.95 -79.71
CA GLY A 6 15.52 7.88 -79.15
C GLY A 6 17.01 8.26 -79.28
N CYS A 7 17.88 7.61 -78.48
CA CYS A 7 19.30 7.32 -78.75
C CYS A 7 20.45 8.37 -78.58
N ARG A 8 21.49 7.89 -77.86
CA ARG A 8 22.96 8.02 -78.06
C ARG A 8 23.80 9.07 -77.30
N LEU A 9 24.63 8.52 -76.39
CA LEU A 9 26.02 8.87 -76.02
C LEU A 9 26.89 9.30 -77.24
N PRO A 10 27.97 10.13 -77.10
CA PRO A 10 29.25 9.63 -76.53
C PRO A 10 30.23 10.67 -75.89
N ARG A 11 31.32 10.09 -75.34
CA ARG A 11 32.74 10.52 -75.35
C ARG A 11 33.41 10.98 -74.02
N LEU A 12 34.37 10.14 -73.62
CA LEU A 12 35.46 10.34 -72.67
C LEU A 12 36.37 11.55 -73.01
N MET A 13 36.96 12.18 -71.98
CA MET A 13 38.43 12.15 -71.76
C MET A 13 38.88 12.74 -70.40
N LEU A 14 39.78 11.97 -69.75
CA LEU A 14 40.84 12.30 -68.79
C LEU A 14 40.58 13.17 -67.55
N MET A 15 40.82 12.61 -66.36
CA MET A 15 42.07 12.86 -65.61
C MET A 15 42.23 11.98 -64.35
N LYS A 16 43.41 11.36 -64.27
CA LYS A 16 44.28 11.03 -63.12
C LYS A 16 43.70 10.55 -61.77
N ALA A 17 44.31 9.45 -61.35
CA ALA A 17 44.19 8.76 -60.06
C ALA A 17 44.54 9.63 -58.84
N THR A 18 43.79 9.44 -57.75
CA THR A 18 44.32 9.51 -56.38
C THR A 18 43.52 8.55 -55.50
N VAL A 19 44.25 7.63 -54.86
CA VAL A 19 43.77 6.64 -53.90
C VAL A 19 43.21 7.37 -52.67
N LEU A 20 41.98 7.05 -52.26
CA LEU A 20 41.39 7.49 -50.99
C LEU A 20 40.83 6.28 -50.24
N VAL A 21 41.43 6.07 -49.07
CA VAL A 21 41.17 5.08 -48.03
C VAL A 21 39.68 5.09 -47.59
N PRO A 22 39.07 3.94 -47.25
CA PRO A 22 37.70 3.92 -46.72
C PRO A 22 37.68 4.39 -45.26
N ILE A 23 36.93 5.47 -44.99
CA ILE A 23 36.56 5.87 -43.63
C ILE A 23 35.31 5.05 -43.24
N PRO A 24 35.29 4.35 -42.10
CA PRO A 24 34.11 3.62 -41.68
C PRO A 24 33.02 4.59 -41.19
N PHE A 25 31.82 4.49 -41.77
CA PHE A 25 30.62 5.09 -41.20
C PHE A 25 30.36 4.50 -39.82
N ARG A 26 30.71 5.27 -38.79
CA ARG A 26 30.35 5.00 -37.41
C ARG A 26 28.84 5.28 -37.26
N ARG A 27 28.01 4.23 -37.26
CA ARG A 27 26.63 4.30 -36.75
C ARG A 27 26.68 4.78 -35.31
N ARG A 28 26.26 6.03 -35.07
CA ARG A 28 25.98 6.57 -33.74
C ARG A 28 24.57 7.14 -33.79
N GLY A 29 23.65 6.46 -33.11
CA GLY A 29 22.23 6.83 -33.12
C GLY A 29 21.36 5.68 -32.62
N LYS A 30 21.52 5.30 -31.35
CA LYS A 30 20.50 4.54 -30.61
C LYS A 30 20.58 4.70 -29.09
N ASP A 31 21.73 5.09 -28.54
CA ASP A 31 21.87 5.26 -27.07
C ASP A 31 21.38 6.62 -26.54
N THR A 32 21.38 7.68 -27.37
CA THR A 32 21.05 9.03 -26.88
C THR A 32 19.56 9.21 -26.56
N SER A 33 18.65 8.44 -27.17
CA SER A 33 17.20 8.53 -26.89
C SER A 33 16.81 7.81 -25.59
N HIS A 34 17.43 6.67 -25.29
CA HIS A 34 17.20 5.96 -24.03
C HIS A 34 17.80 6.71 -22.84
N GLU A 35 19.01 7.26 -22.99
CA GLU A 35 19.68 8.02 -21.94
C GLU A 35 18.93 9.33 -21.62
N THR A 36 18.44 10.05 -22.64
CA THR A 36 17.62 11.26 -22.44
C THR A 36 16.25 10.97 -21.81
N SER A 37 15.61 9.86 -22.19
CA SER A 37 14.33 9.43 -21.59
C SER A 37 14.50 9.00 -20.14
N GLN A 38 15.56 8.24 -19.83
CA GLN A 38 15.89 7.84 -18.46
C GLN A 38 16.21 9.06 -17.58
N VAL A 39 17.03 9.99 -18.07
CA VAL A 39 17.35 11.22 -17.33
C VAL A 39 16.11 12.07 -17.05
N ARG A 40 15.14 12.11 -17.99
CA ARG A 40 13.86 12.81 -17.78
C ARG A 40 12.99 12.12 -16.73
N LEU A 41 12.84 10.80 -16.80
CA LEU A 41 12.12 10.00 -15.80
C LEU A 41 12.72 10.16 -14.41
N GLU A 42 14.06 10.16 -14.29
CA GLU A 42 14.71 10.36 -13.00
C GLU A 42 14.44 11.74 -12.41
N ARG A 43 14.38 12.78 -13.24
CA ARG A 43 14.06 14.14 -12.79
C ARG A 43 12.62 14.24 -12.30
N GLU A 44 11.67 13.77 -13.11
CA GLU A 44 10.24 13.80 -12.77
C GLU A 44 9.95 12.99 -11.48
N GLY A 45 10.61 11.84 -11.31
CA GLY A 45 10.48 11.02 -10.11
C GLY A 45 11.12 11.63 -8.86
N ARG A 46 12.29 12.28 -8.99
CA ARG A 46 12.91 13.04 -7.89
C ARG A 46 12.03 14.21 -7.46
N ASP A 47 11.45 14.94 -8.42
CA ASP A 47 10.54 16.06 -8.13
C ASP A 47 9.29 15.59 -7.35
N GLU A 48 8.77 14.39 -7.64
CA GLU A 48 7.65 13.81 -6.89
C GLU A 48 8.05 13.42 -5.46
N ILE A 49 9.20 12.76 -5.28
CA ILE A 49 9.71 12.40 -3.94
C ILE A 49 9.95 13.67 -3.11
N ASP A 50 10.53 14.70 -3.72
CA ASP A 50 10.75 16.00 -3.09
C ASP A 50 9.45 16.68 -2.67
N ARG A 51 8.40 16.59 -3.51
CA ARG A 51 7.07 17.14 -3.20
C ARG A 51 6.49 16.50 -1.95
N ILE A 52 6.56 15.17 -1.87
CA ILE A 52 6.09 14.38 -0.73
C ILE A 52 6.87 14.77 0.54
N THR A 53 8.20 14.91 0.46
CA THR A 53 9.03 15.33 1.60
C THR A 53 8.68 16.73 2.08
N ARG A 54 8.54 17.70 1.16
CA ARG A 54 8.23 19.11 1.51
C ARG A 54 6.86 19.26 2.19
N ALA A 55 5.89 18.39 1.90
CA ALA A 55 4.56 18.46 2.51
C ALA A 55 4.59 18.21 4.03
N VAL A 56 5.46 17.31 4.49
CA VAL A 56 5.65 17.00 5.93
C VAL A 56 6.37 18.13 6.67
N GLU A 57 7.12 18.94 5.96
CA GLU A 57 8.01 19.97 6.51
C GLU A 57 7.40 21.37 6.55
N LYS A 58 6.15 21.54 6.11
CA LYS A 58 5.43 22.82 6.22
C LYS A 58 5.16 23.16 7.69
N VAL A 59 6.17 23.68 8.37
CA VAL A 59 6.07 24.40 9.62
C VAL A 59 5.87 25.88 9.27
N PRO A 60 4.68 26.47 9.53
CA PRO A 60 4.42 27.87 9.18
C PRO A 60 5.11 28.79 10.20
N TRP A 61 6.40 29.07 10.00
CA TRP A 61 7.19 29.90 10.91
C TRP A 61 7.59 31.28 10.37
N SER A 62 7.42 31.55 9.07
CA SER A 62 7.65 32.89 8.52
C SER A 62 6.73 33.95 9.17
N VAL A 63 5.51 33.55 9.54
CA VAL A 63 4.55 34.38 10.29
C VAL A 63 4.98 34.54 11.76
N SER A 64 5.56 33.50 12.37
CA SER A 64 6.05 33.53 13.76
C SER A 64 7.31 34.40 13.91
N LEU A 65 8.23 34.35 12.94
CA LEU A 65 9.45 35.19 12.97
C LEU A 65 9.12 36.67 12.81
N LEU A 66 8.17 37.02 11.92
CA LEU A 66 7.70 38.39 11.75
C LEU A 66 6.97 38.88 13.01
N GLN A 67 6.18 38.00 13.66
CA GLN A 67 5.56 38.29 14.95
C GLN A 67 6.60 38.47 16.07
N ILE A 68 7.62 37.62 16.16
CA ILE A 68 8.72 37.76 17.14
C ILE A 68 9.49 39.06 16.90
N LEU A 69 9.81 39.39 15.65
CA LEU A 69 10.53 40.61 15.30
C LEU A 69 9.70 41.87 15.59
N TRP A 70 8.39 41.83 15.32
CA TRP A 70 7.45 42.92 15.58
C TRP A 70 7.18 43.10 17.09
N THR A 71 7.06 42.01 17.84
CA THR A 71 6.85 42.04 19.29
C THR A 71 8.11 42.43 20.06
N ALA A 72 9.29 41.96 19.63
CA ALA A 72 10.55 42.19 20.33
C ALA A 72 11.21 43.56 20.05
N GLY A 73 10.85 44.24 18.96
CA GLY A 73 11.40 45.56 18.62
C GLY A 73 10.42 46.72 18.85
N PRO A 74 9.52 47.03 17.89
CA PRO A 74 8.66 48.21 17.96
C PRO A 74 7.71 48.21 19.17
N VAL A 75 7.09 47.07 19.49
CA VAL A 75 6.06 46.98 20.53
C VAL A 75 6.66 47.10 21.93
N THR A 76 7.78 46.44 22.19
CA THR A 76 8.55 46.58 23.44
C THR A 76 9.11 47.97 23.62
N LEU A 77 9.59 48.61 22.55
CA LEU A 77 10.07 50.00 22.62
C LEU A 77 8.94 50.99 22.93
N LEU A 78 7.78 50.84 22.27
CA LEU A 78 6.58 51.65 22.54
C LEU A 78 6.03 51.40 23.95
N GLY A 79 5.99 50.15 24.39
CA GLY A 79 5.57 49.77 25.75
C GLY A 79 6.50 50.32 26.83
N ALA A 80 7.82 50.26 26.60
CA ALA A 80 8.81 50.84 27.49
C ALA A 80 8.70 52.36 27.54
N TRP A 81 8.51 53.01 26.39
CA TRP A 81 8.34 54.46 26.31
C TRP A 81 7.06 54.91 27.03
N GLY A 82 5.93 54.25 26.78
CA GLY A 82 4.66 54.53 27.45
C GLY A 82 4.70 54.25 28.96
N GLY A 83 5.34 53.14 29.38
CA GLY A 83 5.50 52.78 30.79
C GLY A 83 6.38 53.77 31.56
N TYR A 84 7.46 54.26 30.95
CA TYR A 84 8.31 55.30 31.55
C TYR A 84 7.58 56.64 31.66
N LEU A 85 6.81 57.01 30.64
CA LEU A 85 6.04 58.25 30.63
C LEU A 85 4.95 58.24 31.70
N LEU A 86 4.23 57.12 31.85
CA LEU A 86 3.17 56.95 32.86
C LEU A 86 3.72 56.80 34.28
N GLY A 87 4.84 56.09 34.45
CA GLY A 87 5.42 55.81 35.77
C GLY A 87 6.25 56.95 36.35
N TYR A 88 6.99 57.69 35.52
CA TYR A 88 7.97 58.69 35.97
C TYR A 88 7.75 60.08 35.38
N GLY A 89 6.77 60.28 34.49
CA GLY A 89 6.42 61.57 33.91
C GLY A 89 7.50 62.21 33.02
N ARG A 90 8.52 61.42 32.62
CA ARG A 90 9.68 61.89 31.85
C ARG A 90 10.06 60.87 30.80
N ALA A 91 10.69 61.33 29.72
CA ALA A 91 11.24 60.43 28.70
C ALA A 91 12.36 59.55 29.29
N PRO A 92 12.58 58.33 28.76
CA PRO A 92 13.61 57.43 29.26
C PRO A 92 15.02 58.04 29.14
N THR A 93 15.88 57.77 30.13
CA THR A 93 17.30 58.16 30.10
C THR A 93 18.11 57.34 29.10
N ALA A 94 19.26 57.86 28.66
CA ALA A 94 20.12 57.23 27.66
C ALA A 94 20.55 55.80 28.05
N ASP A 95 20.83 55.56 29.33
CA ASP A 95 21.22 54.23 29.84
C ASP A 95 20.10 53.18 29.67
N ASN A 96 18.84 53.57 29.82
CA ASN A 96 17.71 52.67 29.60
C ASN A 96 17.53 52.35 28.11
N TYR A 97 17.74 53.33 27.23
CA TYR A 97 17.74 53.07 25.78
C TYR A 97 18.82 52.05 25.40
N ILE A 98 20.02 52.18 25.97
CA ILE A 98 21.11 51.22 25.74
C ILE A 98 20.71 49.81 26.22
N PHE A 99 20.08 49.70 27.40
CA PHE A 99 19.59 48.41 27.92
C PHE A 99 18.51 47.78 27.02
N PHE A 100 17.51 48.55 26.57
CA PHE A 100 16.46 48.02 25.70
C PHE A 100 16.97 47.65 24.31
N ILE A 101 17.86 48.46 23.72
CA ILE A 101 18.48 48.17 22.43
C ILE A 101 19.33 46.91 22.54
N SER A 102 20.16 46.77 23.57
CA SER A 102 21.00 45.58 23.78
C SER A 102 20.17 44.32 24.03
N TYR A 103 19.10 44.39 24.83
CA TYR A 103 18.16 43.29 25.02
C TYR A 103 17.48 42.87 23.70
N THR A 104 17.07 43.83 22.89
CA THR A 104 16.43 43.58 21.58
C THR A 104 17.41 42.94 20.60
N VAL A 105 18.66 43.41 20.55
CA VAL A 105 19.72 42.84 19.70
C VAL A 105 20.05 41.41 20.12
N ILE A 106 20.18 41.13 21.42
CA ILE A 106 20.45 39.78 21.93
C ILE A 106 19.28 38.83 21.63
N THR A 107 18.04 39.29 21.82
CA THR A 107 16.84 38.49 21.53
C THR A 107 16.70 38.22 20.03
N GLY A 108 16.95 39.23 19.18
CA GLY A 108 16.99 39.08 17.72
C GLY A 108 18.08 38.12 17.26
N ALA A 109 19.29 38.22 17.81
CA ALA A 109 20.40 37.32 17.51
C ALA A 109 20.08 35.88 17.95
N THR A 110 19.44 35.69 19.10
CA THR A 110 19.00 34.37 19.59
C THR A 110 17.95 33.77 18.66
N GLY A 111 17.02 34.57 18.14
CA GLY A 111 16.04 34.15 17.13
C GLY A 111 16.69 33.72 15.81
N ILE A 112 17.72 34.43 15.35
CA ILE A 112 18.48 34.07 14.14
C ILE A 112 19.25 32.76 14.36
N ILE A 113 19.91 32.59 15.51
CA ILE A 113 20.64 31.37 15.85
C ILE A 113 19.68 30.18 15.95
N ALA A 114 18.52 30.35 16.58
CA ALA A 114 17.49 29.31 16.65
C ALA A 114 16.98 28.90 15.25
N ASN A 115 16.80 29.86 14.34
CA ASN A 115 16.43 29.59 12.95
C ASN A 115 17.53 28.80 12.22
N LEU A 116 18.80 29.17 12.40
CA LEU A 116 19.92 28.47 11.78
C LEU A 116 20.02 27.02 12.29
N VAL A 117 19.92 26.81 13.61
CA VAL A 117 19.92 25.46 14.22
C VAL A 117 18.72 24.63 13.73
N HIS A 118 17.55 25.25 13.56
CA HIS A 118 16.37 24.58 13.03
C HIS A 118 16.54 24.23 11.54
N GLN A 119 17.12 25.09 10.71
CA GLN A 119 17.37 24.78 9.29
C GLN A 119 18.35 23.61 9.15
N PHE A 120 19.40 23.57 9.97
CA PHE A 120 20.35 22.46 9.97
C PHE A 120 19.75 21.14 10.48
N THR A 121 18.88 21.19 11.49
CA THR A 121 18.20 19.98 11.99
C THR A 121 17.06 19.52 11.07
N GLY A 122 16.34 20.46 10.46
CA GLY A 122 15.30 20.24 9.46
C GLY A 122 15.85 19.55 8.21
N ALA A 123 16.96 20.03 7.65
CA ALA A 123 17.59 19.40 6.49
C ALA A 123 17.97 17.92 6.73
N ARG A 124 18.51 17.60 7.92
CA ARG A 124 18.80 16.21 8.30
C ARG A 124 17.55 15.35 8.49
N HIS A 125 16.45 15.95 8.94
CA HIS A 125 15.17 15.25 9.05
C HIS A 125 14.51 15.03 7.69
N ALA A 126 14.67 15.99 6.78
CA ALA A 126 14.24 15.92 5.39
C ALA A 126 14.93 14.77 4.65
N GLU A 127 16.25 14.76 4.70
CA GLU A 127 17.08 13.72 4.09
C GLU A 127 16.70 12.32 4.63
N LYS A 128 16.46 12.21 5.95
CA LYS A 128 15.97 10.96 6.55
C LYS A 128 14.56 10.57 6.12
N THR A 129 13.72 11.52 5.74
CA THR A 129 12.34 11.26 5.28
C THR A 129 12.35 10.86 3.81
N THR A 130 13.07 11.60 2.97
CA THR A 130 13.37 11.25 1.58
C THR A 130 13.95 9.84 1.48
N ALA A 131 14.98 9.51 2.26
CA ALA A 131 15.58 8.17 2.24
C ALA A 131 14.61 7.05 2.63
N LYS A 132 13.60 7.33 3.47
CA LYS A 132 12.56 6.36 3.80
C LYS A 132 11.57 6.18 2.66
N ILE A 133 11.13 7.28 2.05
CA ILE A 133 10.23 7.29 0.90
C ILE A 133 10.88 6.53 -0.26
N GLU A 134 12.13 6.87 -0.60
CA GLU A 134 12.91 6.17 -1.63
C GLU A 134 13.02 4.66 -1.36
N ARG A 135 13.27 4.27 -0.10
CA ARG A 135 13.35 2.86 0.27
C ARG A 135 12.03 2.14 0.04
N VAL A 136 10.90 2.74 0.38
CA VAL A 136 9.57 2.14 0.17
C VAL A 136 9.24 2.04 -1.31
N ILE A 137 9.42 3.12 -2.07
CA ILE A 137 9.19 3.16 -3.52
C ILE A 137 10.07 2.13 -4.26
N LYS A 138 11.29 1.92 -3.80
CA LYS A 138 12.18 0.90 -4.37
C LYS A 138 11.70 -0.52 -4.03
N ALA A 139 11.34 -0.75 -2.77
CA ALA A 139 11.07 -2.08 -2.23
C ALA A 139 9.70 -2.64 -2.64
N LEU A 140 8.64 -1.83 -2.71
CA LEU A 140 7.29 -2.34 -3.02
C LEU A 140 7.22 -3.08 -4.37
N PRO A 141 7.73 -2.52 -5.49
CA PRO A 141 7.79 -3.26 -6.75
C PRO A 141 8.67 -4.51 -6.71
N ASP A 142 9.79 -4.47 -5.98
CA ASP A 142 10.67 -5.65 -5.86
C ASP A 142 9.98 -6.78 -5.07
N LEU A 143 9.17 -6.41 -4.07
CA LEU A 143 8.37 -7.35 -3.28
C LEU A 143 7.18 -7.90 -4.07
N LEU A 144 6.59 -7.10 -4.97
CA LEU A 144 5.59 -7.56 -5.91
C LEU A 144 6.16 -8.68 -6.79
N LEU A 145 7.34 -8.48 -7.39
CA LEU A 145 8.02 -9.50 -8.19
C LEU A 145 8.38 -10.74 -7.36
N THR A 146 8.85 -10.54 -6.14
CA THR A 146 9.15 -11.65 -5.20
C THR A 146 7.89 -12.45 -4.86
N THR A 147 6.75 -11.77 -4.68
CA THR A 147 5.47 -12.42 -4.37
C THR A 147 4.95 -13.21 -5.57
N ARG A 148 5.10 -12.68 -6.80
CA ARG A 148 4.79 -13.42 -8.04
C ARG A 148 5.62 -14.69 -8.17
N ASP A 149 6.91 -14.61 -7.89
CA ASP A 149 7.79 -15.78 -7.89
C ASP A 149 7.34 -16.82 -6.86
N LEU A 150 6.96 -16.39 -5.64
CA LEU A 150 6.39 -17.29 -4.62
C LEU A 150 5.06 -17.92 -5.05
N ILE A 151 4.19 -17.18 -5.76
CA ILE A 151 2.94 -17.74 -6.32
C ILE A 151 3.29 -18.87 -7.30
N VAL A 152 4.19 -18.63 -8.24
CA VAL A 152 4.61 -19.64 -9.24
C VAL A 152 5.31 -20.82 -8.56
N GLU A 153 6.19 -20.57 -7.58
CA GLU A 153 6.90 -21.62 -6.83
C GLU A 153 5.93 -22.50 -6.03
N SER A 154 4.79 -21.94 -5.57
CA SER A 154 3.76 -22.69 -4.84
C SER A 154 2.99 -23.70 -5.72
N LEU A 155 3.01 -23.52 -7.04
CA LEU A 155 2.32 -24.38 -8.00
C LEU A 155 3.24 -25.51 -8.50
N GLU A 156 2.64 -26.60 -9.01
CA GLU A 156 3.36 -27.77 -9.55
C GLU A 156 2.92 -28.14 -10.97
N GLY A 157 3.82 -28.79 -11.72
CA GLY A 157 3.56 -29.30 -13.07
C GLY A 157 2.99 -28.26 -14.03
N ASP A 158 1.91 -28.63 -14.72
CA ASP A 158 1.27 -27.81 -15.75
C ASP A 158 0.59 -26.56 -15.20
N ALA A 159 0.20 -26.54 -13.91
CA ALA A 159 -0.38 -25.34 -13.30
C ALA A 159 0.68 -24.23 -13.18
N ARG A 160 1.92 -24.60 -12.84
CA ARG A 160 3.05 -23.65 -12.79
C ARG A 160 3.36 -23.07 -14.17
N ARG A 161 3.41 -23.91 -15.21
CA ARG A 161 3.65 -23.49 -16.60
C ARG A 161 2.59 -22.48 -17.06
N ARG A 162 1.31 -22.80 -16.83
CA ARG A 162 0.17 -21.96 -17.20
C ARG A 162 0.17 -20.62 -16.48
N GLU A 163 0.44 -20.62 -15.17
CA GLU A 163 0.49 -19.38 -14.38
C GLU A 163 1.64 -18.46 -14.84
N ALA A 164 2.84 -19.02 -15.05
CA ALA A 164 3.98 -18.26 -15.55
C ALA A 164 3.70 -17.64 -16.94
N ALA A 165 3.07 -18.41 -17.84
CA ALA A 165 2.68 -17.92 -19.15
C ALA A 165 1.59 -16.83 -19.07
N ALA A 166 0.60 -16.98 -18.18
CA ALA A 166 -0.41 -15.96 -17.94
C ALA A 166 0.22 -14.64 -17.46
N MET A 167 1.13 -14.70 -16.48
CA MET A 167 1.89 -13.54 -16.00
C MET A 167 2.69 -12.86 -17.10
N LEU A 168 3.29 -13.62 -18.03
CA LEU A 168 3.99 -13.06 -19.19
C LEU A 168 3.03 -12.33 -20.13
N LEU A 169 1.92 -12.97 -20.51
CA LEU A 169 0.96 -12.44 -21.48
C LEU A 169 0.26 -11.15 -21.01
N ARG A 170 0.15 -10.94 -19.69
CA ARG A 170 -0.36 -9.68 -19.10
C ARG A 170 0.53 -8.47 -19.44
N LYS A 171 1.84 -8.65 -19.65
CA LYS A 171 2.78 -7.54 -19.95
C LYS A 171 2.46 -6.90 -21.31
N GLN A 172 2.07 -5.62 -21.32
CA GLN A 172 1.77 -4.89 -22.57
C GLN A 172 2.90 -4.99 -23.61
N ASP A 173 4.12 -4.63 -23.21
CA ASP A 173 5.31 -4.62 -24.07
C ASP A 173 6.12 -5.93 -24.01
N LEU A 174 5.43 -7.07 -24.06
CA LEU A 174 6.07 -8.39 -24.15
C LEU A 174 6.71 -8.59 -25.54
N SER A 175 8.01 -8.91 -25.62
CA SER A 175 8.67 -9.13 -26.91
C SER A 175 8.04 -10.30 -27.68
N PRO A 176 8.16 -10.36 -29.02
CA PRO A 176 7.62 -11.48 -29.80
C PRO A 176 8.13 -12.84 -29.31
N GLU A 177 9.40 -12.91 -28.89
CA GLU A 177 9.98 -14.13 -28.30
C GLU A 177 9.33 -14.47 -26.95
N GLY A 178 8.95 -13.47 -26.16
CA GLY A 178 8.19 -13.66 -24.92
C GLY A 178 6.76 -14.14 -25.19
N VAL A 179 6.11 -13.65 -26.26
CA VAL A 179 4.79 -14.13 -26.71
C VAL A 179 4.89 -15.58 -27.18
N GLU A 180 5.92 -15.91 -27.95
CA GLU A 180 6.21 -17.29 -28.40
C GLU A 180 6.41 -18.23 -27.22
N LEU A 181 7.23 -17.85 -26.25
CA LEU A 181 7.47 -18.64 -25.05
C LEU A 181 6.17 -18.89 -24.27
N ALA A 182 5.37 -17.83 -24.04
CA ALA A 182 4.12 -17.99 -23.31
C ALA A 182 3.10 -18.86 -24.08
N ALA A 183 3.01 -18.72 -25.39
CA ALA A 183 2.17 -19.56 -26.23
C ALA A 183 2.64 -21.03 -26.21
N LEU A 184 3.95 -21.27 -26.25
CA LEU A 184 4.53 -22.61 -26.17
C LEU A 184 4.24 -23.29 -24.83
N GLU A 185 4.38 -22.55 -23.72
CA GLU A 185 4.09 -23.07 -22.37
C GLU A 185 2.60 -23.38 -22.16
N LEU A 186 1.69 -22.71 -22.88
CA LEU A 186 0.24 -22.92 -22.78
C LEU A 186 -0.29 -24.01 -23.73
N LEU A 187 0.18 -24.02 -24.98
CA LEU A 187 -0.35 -24.90 -26.03
C LEU A 187 0.49 -26.16 -26.23
N ASP A 188 1.73 -26.19 -25.72
CA ASP A 188 2.72 -27.25 -25.96
C ASP A 188 3.00 -27.52 -27.46
N ASP A 189 2.66 -26.56 -28.33
CA ASP A 189 2.83 -26.64 -29.78
C ASP A 189 3.69 -25.48 -30.31
N ARG A 190 4.84 -25.85 -30.90
CA ARG A 190 5.82 -24.90 -31.43
C ARG A 190 5.33 -24.15 -32.65
N ASP A 191 4.57 -24.80 -33.53
CA ASP A 191 4.12 -24.16 -34.77
C ASP A 191 3.05 -23.10 -34.48
N SER A 192 2.09 -23.45 -33.62
CA SER A 192 1.09 -22.54 -33.07
C SER A 192 1.71 -21.35 -32.33
N ALA A 193 2.68 -21.59 -31.45
CA ALA A 193 3.41 -20.53 -30.74
C ALA A 193 4.11 -19.56 -31.69
N ARG A 194 4.76 -20.09 -32.73
CA ARG A 194 5.45 -19.29 -33.75
C ARG A 194 4.48 -18.44 -34.57
N ILE A 195 3.29 -18.96 -34.89
CA ILE A 195 2.25 -18.20 -35.61
C ILE A 195 1.78 -17.01 -34.78
N ILE A 196 1.51 -17.22 -33.48
CA ILE A 196 1.07 -16.16 -32.57
C ILE A 196 2.17 -15.08 -32.41
N SER A 197 3.44 -15.50 -32.31
CA SER A 197 4.59 -14.59 -32.31
C SER A 197 4.67 -13.74 -33.59
N GLN A 198 4.47 -14.35 -34.76
CA GLN A 198 4.43 -13.61 -36.03
C GLN A 198 3.29 -12.57 -36.08
N ILE A 199 2.12 -12.89 -35.51
CA ILE A 199 1.04 -11.90 -35.38
C ILE A 199 1.48 -10.71 -34.52
N ASP A 200 2.18 -10.93 -33.40
CA ASP A 200 2.68 -9.82 -32.57
C ASP A 200 3.71 -8.96 -33.31
N ILE A 201 4.56 -9.56 -34.15
CA ILE A 201 5.49 -8.82 -35.03
C ILE A 201 4.71 -7.89 -35.97
N TYR A 202 3.68 -8.40 -36.66
CA TYR A 202 2.86 -7.58 -37.55
C TYR A 202 2.08 -6.50 -36.81
N ARG A 203 1.58 -6.79 -35.60
CA ARG A 203 0.90 -5.82 -34.74
C ARG A 203 1.79 -4.64 -34.40
N ARG A 204 3.04 -4.90 -33.99
CA ARG A 204 4.02 -3.85 -33.63
C ARG A 204 4.36 -2.91 -34.77
N VAL A 205 4.28 -3.39 -36.02
CA VAL A 205 4.52 -2.58 -37.23
C VAL A 205 3.21 -1.98 -37.78
N GLY A 206 2.04 -2.32 -37.20
CA GLY A 206 0.74 -1.78 -37.59
C GLY A 206 0.10 -2.46 -38.81
N LEU A 207 0.58 -3.63 -39.22
CA LEU A 207 0.13 -4.36 -40.42
C LEU A 207 -1.13 -5.21 -40.17
N HIS A 208 -2.22 -4.56 -39.77
CA HIS A 208 -3.48 -5.22 -39.38
C HIS A 208 -4.15 -6.05 -40.49
N ALA A 209 -3.95 -5.69 -41.76
CA ALA A 209 -4.45 -6.49 -42.89
C ALA A 209 -3.80 -7.87 -42.90
N ARG A 210 -2.49 -7.94 -42.66
CA ARG A 210 -1.75 -9.20 -42.62
C ARG A 210 -2.15 -10.07 -41.42
N ILE A 211 -2.47 -9.44 -40.28
CA ILE A 211 -3.01 -10.13 -39.11
C ILE A 211 -4.34 -10.81 -39.46
N ARG A 212 -5.25 -10.12 -40.16
CA ARG A 212 -6.52 -10.73 -40.61
C ARG A 212 -6.30 -11.92 -41.53
N ASP A 213 -5.35 -11.85 -42.46
CA ASP A 213 -5.00 -12.99 -43.32
C ASP A 213 -4.50 -14.19 -42.49
N MET A 214 -3.67 -13.94 -41.48
CA MET A 214 -3.14 -14.98 -40.58
C MET A 214 -4.27 -15.62 -39.76
N ILE A 215 -5.19 -14.82 -39.22
CA ILE A 215 -6.34 -15.31 -38.46
C ILE A 215 -7.23 -16.18 -39.35
N ALA A 216 -7.51 -15.74 -40.58
CA ALA A 216 -8.30 -16.52 -41.53
C ALA A 216 -7.62 -17.84 -41.93
N LEU A 217 -6.29 -17.86 -42.02
CA LEU A 217 -5.52 -19.04 -42.42
C LEU A 217 -5.35 -20.06 -41.30
N TYR A 218 -5.14 -19.62 -40.06
CA TYR A 218 -4.78 -20.49 -38.93
C TYR A 218 -5.86 -20.60 -37.85
N GLY A 219 -6.96 -19.85 -37.97
CA GLY A 219 -8.04 -19.83 -36.98
C GLY A 219 -8.69 -21.20 -36.79
N GLU A 220 -8.94 -21.96 -37.86
CA GLU A 220 -9.53 -23.30 -37.77
C GLU A 220 -8.64 -24.29 -37.00
N THR A 221 -7.32 -24.08 -36.99
CA THR A 221 -6.36 -24.92 -36.27
C THR A 221 -6.22 -24.51 -34.80
N LEU A 222 -6.18 -23.21 -34.52
CA LEU A 222 -5.90 -22.66 -33.18
C LEU A 222 -7.14 -22.57 -32.29
N GLU A 223 -8.32 -22.37 -32.87
CA GLU A 223 -9.56 -22.19 -32.11
C GLU A 223 -9.93 -23.43 -31.25
N PRO A 224 -9.80 -24.67 -31.73
CA PRO A 224 -10.01 -25.86 -30.88
C PRO A 224 -9.03 -25.92 -29.70
N GLN A 225 -7.75 -25.56 -29.92
CA GLN A 225 -6.76 -25.54 -28.85
C GLN A 225 -7.09 -24.49 -27.78
N PHE A 226 -7.59 -23.31 -28.18
CA PHE A 226 -8.08 -22.32 -27.24
C PHE A 226 -9.30 -22.82 -26.46
N GLN A 227 -10.21 -23.58 -27.07
CA GLN A 227 -11.36 -24.14 -26.36
C GLN A 227 -10.96 -25.18 -25.31
N GLU A 228 -9.99 -26.04 -25.64
CA GLU A 228 -9.42 -27.00 -24.68
C GLU A 228 -8.72 -26.29 -23.53
N LEU A 229 -7.91 -25.26 -23.83
CA LEU A 229 -7.22 -24.47 -22.81
C LEU A 229 -8.19 -23.67 -21.93
N ALA A 230 -9.30 -23.16 -22.48
CA ALA A 230 -10.28 -22.36 -21.75
C ALA A 230 -10.89 -23.12 -20.57
N ALA A 231 -11.06 -24.45 -20.70
CA ALA A 231 -11.56 -25.30 -19.62
C ALA A 231 -10.58 -25.41 -18.45
N LEU A 232 -9.28 -25.23 -18.70
CA LEU A 232 -8.20 -25.42 -17.73
C LEU A 232 -7.66 -24.09 -17.17
N ALA A 233 -7.56 -23.07 -18.02
CA ALA A 233 -7.01 -21.75 -17.71
C ALA A 233 -7.72 -20.68 -18.56
N PRO A 234 -8.95 -20.28 -18.17
CA PRO A 234 -9.77 -19.36 -18.96
C PRO A 234 -9.08 -18.00 -19.18
N GLU A 235 -8.52 -17.42 -18.12
CA GLU A 235 -7.89 -16.11 -18.20
C GLU A 235 -6.64 -16.10 -19.11
N ALA A 236 -5.78 -17.12 -18.99
CA ALA A 236 -4.61 -17.26 -19.85
C ALA A 236 -5.01 -17.44 -21.32
N THR A 237 -6.13 -18.15 -21.56
CA THR A 237 -6.69 -18.35 -22.89
C THR A 237 -7.20 -17.04 -23.48
N ASP A 238 -7.91 -16.24 -22.71
CA ASP A 238 -8.44 -14.94 -23.16
C ASP A 238 -7.29 -14.00 -23.55
N LEU A 239 -6.23 -13.97 -22.74
CA LEU A 239 -5.02 -13.20 -23.05
C LEU A 239 -4.33 -13.71 -24.32
N LEU A 240 -4.16 -15.03 -24.47
CA LEU A 240 -3.52 -15.63 -25.63
C LEU A 240 -4.33 -15.41 -26.92
N ARG A 241 -5.65 -15.58 -26.83
CA ARG A 241 -6.61 -15.33 -27.90
C ARG A 241 -6.60 -13.86 -28.31
N ALA A 242 -6.59 -12.93 -27.36
CA ALA A 242 -6.44 -11.50 -27.65
C ALA A 242 -5.16 -11.24 -28.45
N ARG A 243 -4.02 -11.80 -28.03
CA ARG A 243 -2.75 -11.70 -28.76
C ARG A 243 -2.83 -12.28 -30.18
N PHE A 244 -3.47 -13.43 -30.35
CA PHE A 244 -3.71 -14.04 -31.66
C PHE A 244 -4.58 -13.15 -32.56
N THR A 245 -5.54 -12.40 -32.00
CA THR A 245 -6.31 -11.43 -32.77
C THR A 245 -5.56 -10.12 -33.07
N GLY A 246 -4.29 -10.01 -32.64
CA GLY A 246 -3.48 -8.80 -32.78
C GLY A 246 -3.78 -7.74 -31.73
N GLN A 247 -4.44 -8.10 -30.63
CA GLN A 247 -4.75 -7.21 -29.52
C GLN A 247 -3.75 -7.43 -28.38
N ALA A 248 -3.17 -6.34 -27.88
CA ALA A 248 -2.33 -6.35 -26.69
C ALA A 248 -3.12 -5.73 -25.51
N PRO A 249 -2.87 -6.15 -24.26
CA PRO A 249 -3.34 -5.46 -23.08
C PRO A 249 -2.99 -3.98 -23.17
N ALA A 250 -3.96 -3.11 -22.91
CA ALA A 250 -3.78 -1.68 -22.91
C ALA A 250 -3.64 -1.18 -21.47
N LEU A 251 -2.53 -0.51 -21.17
CA LEU A 251 -2.26 0.17 -19.89
C LEU A 251 -3.44 1.03 -19.40
N GLN A 252 -4.15 1.69 -20.33
CA GLN A 252 -5.28 2.57 -20.04
C GLN A 252 -6.48 1.85 -19.42
N HIS A 253 -6.69 0.57 -19.74
CA HIS A 253 -7.80 -0.20 -19.17
C HIS A 253 -7.44 -0.74 -17.78
N GLY A 254 -6.15 -0.86 -17.45
CA GLY A 254 -5.68 -1.53 -16.25
C GLY A 254 -6.02 -3.03 -16.21
N VAL A 255 -5.84 -3.64 -15.05
CA VAL A 255 -6.13 -5.06 -14.78
C VAL A 255 -7.29 -5.15 -13.78
N SER A 256 -8.24 -6.07 -14.01
CA SER A 256 -9.30 -6.30 -13.03
C SER A 256 -8.71 -6.84 -11.74
N ARG A 257 -9.14 -6.28 -10.60
CA ARG A 257 -8.70 -6.73 -9.27
C ARG A 257 -9.32 -8.05 -8.92
N ASP A 258 -8.64 -8.80 -8.06
CA ASP A 258 -9.24 -9.93 -7.36
C ASP A 258 -10.39 -9.46 -6.44
N ASP A 259 -11.53 -10.12 -6.52
CA ASP A 259 -12.72 -9.74 -5.76
C ASP A 259 -12.50 -10.01 -4.27
N ASN A 260 -12.84 -9.02 -3.43
CA ASN A 260 -12.84 -9.14 -1.97
C ASN A 260 -11.46 -9.42 -1.32
N PHE A 261 -10.34 -9.16 -2.01
CA PHE A 261 -9.00 -9.34 -1.45
C PHE A 261 -8.80 -8.57 -0.12
N ILE A 262 -9.30 -7.33 -0.04
CA ILE A 262 -9.25 -6.52 1.19
C ILE A 262 -10.06 -7.18 2.29
N GLU A 263 -11.24 -7.72 1.98
CA GLU A 263 -12.09 -8.39 2.96
C GLU A 263 -11.40 -9.64 3.50
N ARG A 264 -10.77 -10.44 2.64
CA ARG A 264 -9.98 -11.62 3.05
C ARG A 264 -8.80 -11.24 3.95
N VAL A 265 -8.05 -10.18 3.61
CA VAL A 265 -6.97 -9.64 4.45
C VAL A 265 -7.52 -9.19 5.82
N LEU A 266 -8.64 -8.49 5.84
CA LEU A 266 -9.29 -8.02 7.08
C LEU A 266 -9.92 -9.17 7.89
N ALA A 267 -10.39 -10.22 7.24
CA ALA A 267 -10.92 -11.42 7.89
C ALA A 267 -9.79 -12.25 8.50
N ALA A 268 -8.66 -12.40 7.80
CA ALA A 268 -7.44 -13.01 8.33
C ALA A 268 -6.97 -12.29 9.61
N ILE A 269 -7.05 -10.95 9.62
CA ILE A 269 -6.82 -10.12 10.80
C ILE A 269 -7.83 -10.40 11.93
N GLU A 270 -9.12 -10.49 11.59
CA GLU A 270 -10.22 -10.66 12.56
C GLU A 270 -10.20 -12.03 13.23
N GLN A 271 -9.84 -13.07 12.49
CA GLN A 271 -9.81 -14.45 13.00
C GLN A 271 -8.43 -14.89 13.49
N ASP A 272 -7.41 -14.03 13.32
CA ASP A 272 -6.02 -14.36 13.60
C ASP A 272 -5.58 -15.65 12.86
N ASP A 273 -6.00 -15.74 11.61
CA ASP A 273 -5.74 -16.89 10.73
C ASP A 273 -5.21 -16.41 9.38
N GLU A 274 -3.90 -16.59 9.16
CA GLU A 274 -3.22 -16.23 7.92
C GLU A 274 -3.60 -17.15 6.74
N LEU A 275 -4.26 -18.29 6.99
CA LEU A 275 -4.74 -19.18 5.93
C LEU A 275 -5.94 -18.60 5.18
N LEU A 276 -6.66 -17.65 5.78
CA LEU A 276 -7.78 -16.96 5.14
C LEU A 276 -7.37 -15.98 4.03
N MET A 277 -6.07 -15.73 3.90
CA MET A 277 -5.46 -14.85 2.91
C MET A 277 -4.55 -15.66 1.99
N THR A 278 -4.67 -15.45 0.68
CA THR A 278 -3.83 -16.08 -0.36
C THR A 278 -2.58 -15.24 -0.67
N LEU A 279 -1.68 -15.73 -1.52
CA LEU A 279 -0.57 -14.92 -2.01
C LEU A 279 -1.04 -13.91 -3.07
N GLN A 280 -2.12 -14.19 -3.79
CA GLN A 280 -2.78 -13.25 -4.70
C GLN A 280 -3.33 -12.04 -3.93
N ASP A 281 -3.91 -12.25 -2.74
CA ASP A 281 -4.36 -11.15 -1.87
C ASP A 281 -3.20 -10.23 -1.46
N VAL A 282 -2.02 -10.82 -1.24
CA VAL A 282 -0.79 -10.07 -0.93
C VAL A 282 -0.31 -9.28 -2.15
N GLU A 283 -0.35 -9.88 -3.34
CA GLU A 283 -0.04 -9.21 -4.61
C GLU A 283 -0.92 -7.96 -4.79
N GLU A 284 -2.23 -8.11 -4.66
CA GLU A 284 -3.19 -7.01 -4.80
C GLU A 284 -3.00 -5.91 -3.75
N MET A 285 -2.66 -6.29 -2.51
CA MET A 285 -2.37 -5.31 -1.45
C MET A 285 -1.07 -4.52 -1.74
N LEU A 286 -0.05 -5.16 -2.32
CA LEU A 286 1.18 -4.49 -2.77
C LEU A 286 0.91 -3.53 -3.93
N ILE A 287 0.11 -3.96 -4.91
CA ILE A 287 -0.32 -3.14 -6.05
C ILE A 287 -1.07 -1.91 -5.54
N LEU A 288 -2.10 -2.10 -4.71
CA LEU A 288 -2.90 -1.00 -4.14
C LEU A 288 -2.03 0.02 -3.38
N ALA A 289 -1.09 -0.47 -2.55
CA ALA A 289 -0.19 0.40 -1.82
C ALA A 289 0.68 1.25 -2.74
N PHE A 290 1.24 0.63 -3.78
CA PHE A 290 2.09 1.34 -4.73
C PHE A 290 1.28 2.32 -5.57
N GLU A 291 0.09 1.95 -6.04
CA GLU A 291 -0.84 2.86 -6.74
C GLU A 291 -1.12 4.13 -5.94
N LEU A 292 -1.53 3.98 -4.69
CA LEU A 292 -1.88 5.09 -3.82
C LEU A 292 -0.67 5.99 -3.49
N ILE A 293 0.51 5.39 -3.26
CA ILE A 293 1.75 6.14 -3.05
C ILE A 293 2.15 6.90 -4.33
N SER A 294 1.94 6.30 -5.50
CA SER A 294 2.16 6.92 -6.81
C SER A 294 1.09 7.95 -7.21
N GLY A 295 0.07 8.19 -6.36
CA GLY A 295 -0.92 9.24 -6.56
C GLY A 295 -2.21 8.81 -7.25
N ARG A 296 -2.58 7.53 -7.18
CA ARG A 296 -3.85 7.02 -7.73
C ARG A 296 -5.03 7.71 -7.05
N GLN A 297 -5.96 8.15 -7.90
CA GLN A 297 -7.27 8.63 -7.51
C GLN A 297 -8.30 7.57 -7.88
N ILE A 298 -8.88 6.92 -6.88
CA ILE A 298 -9.89 5.88 -7.10
C ILE A 298 -11.27 6.52 -6.91
N PRO A 299 -12.12 6.58 -7.97
CA PRO A 299 -13.46 7.09 -7.83
C PRO A 299 -14.30 6.21 -6.89
N MET A 300 -15.14 6.84 -6.09
CA MET A 300 -16.05 6.18 -5.17
C MET A 300 -17.43 6.82 -5.25
N LEU A 301 -18.45 6.00 -5.43
CA LEU A 301 -19.84 6.41 -5.25
C LEU A 301 -20.32 5.98 -3.86
N THR A 302 -20.85 6.94 -3.11
CA THR A 302 -21.51 6.71 -1.83
C THR A 302 -22.93 7.25 -1.87
N PHE A 303 -23.75 6.82 -0.91
CA PHE A 303 -25.04 7.45 -0.70
C PHE A 303 -25.07 8.12 0.68
N GLU A 304 -25.73 9.27 0.74
CA GLU A 304 -26.10 9.92 1.97
C GLU A 304 -27.61 9.90 2.12
N TYR A 305 -28.09 9.62 3.33
CA TYR A 305 -29.50 9.66 3.63
C TYR A 305 -29.81 10.78 4.63
N LYS A 306 -30.95 11.45 4.44
CA LYS A 306 -31.50 12.44 5.37
C LYS A 306 -32.95 12.12 5.69
N GLY A 307 -33.27 11.89 6.97
CA GLY A 307 -34.63 11.61 7.42
C GLY A 307 -34.73 10.42 8.38
N ARG A 308 -35.84 9.70 8.35
CA ARG A 308 -36.15 8.55 9.23
C ARG A 308 -35.46 7.24 8.77
N TRP A 309 -34.15 7.30 8.54
CA TRP A 309 -33.33 6.15 8.10
C TRP A 309 -32.65 5.46 9.29
N LYS A 310 -33.44 5.06 10.29
CA LYS A 310 -32.90 4.53 11.56
C LYS A 310 -32.12 3.22 11.39
N LEU A 311 -32.59 2.34 10.50
CA LEU A 311 -31.90 1.08 10.18
C LEU A 311 -30.56 1.33 9.49
N ALA A 312 -30.51 2.16 8.45
CA ALA A 312 -29.27 2.52 7.78
C ALA A 312 -28.26 3.15 8.76
N GLN A 313 -28.72 4.04 9.65
CA GLN A 313 -27.87 4.63 10.70
C GLN A 313 -27.34 3.60 11.70
N ALA A 314 -28.16 2.62 12.08
CA ALA A 314 -27.76 1.56 12.98
C ALA A 314 -26.75 0.62 12.32
N PHE A 315 -26.97 0.29 11.05
CA PHE A 315 -26.06 -0.52 10.24
C PHE A 315 -24.71 0.17 10.02
N ASP A 316 -24.70 1.46 9.64
CA ASP A 316 -23.46 2.22 9.50
C ASP A 316 -22.67 2.30 10.83
N ALA A 317 -23.37 2.46 11.95
CA ALA A 317 -22.74 2.46 13.27
C ALA A 317 -22.15 1.10 13.63
N LEU A 318 -22.83 0.00 13.26
CA LEU A 318 -22.34 -1.36 13.41
C LEU A 318 -21.07 -1.59 12.56
N GLU A 319 -21.10 -1.24 11.27
CA GLU A 319 -19.96 -1.37 10.37
C GLU A 319 -18.76 -0.54 10.83
N GLN A 320 -18.98 0.70 11.29
CA GLN A 320 -17.92 1.52 11.89
C GLN A 320 -17.34 0.89 13.17
N ALA A 321 -18.17 0.27 14.01
CA ALA A 321 -17.70 -0.40 15.21
C ALA A 321 -16.88 -1.66 14.86
N ARG A 322 -17.33 -2.43 13.86
CA ARG A 322 -16.64 -3.62 13.34
C ARG A 322 -15.29 -3.26 12.74
N ALA A 323 -15.25 -2.24 11.89
CA ALA A 323 -14.03 -1.66 11.33
C ALA A 323 -13.02 -1.29 12.42
N ARG A 324 -13.43 -0.50 13.42
CA ARG A 324 -12.56 -0.12 14.56
C ARG A 324 -12.07 -1.32 15.35
N HIS A 325 -12.91 -2.33 15.56
CA HIS A 325 -12.52 -3.55 16.26
C HIS A 325 -11.44 -4.32 15.49
N ARG A 326 -11.64 -4.55 14.17
CA ARG A 326 -10.67 -5.21 13.29
C ARG A 326 -9.31 -4.51 13.30
N ILE A 327 -9.30 -3.17 13.19
CA ILE A 327 -8.07 -2.37 13.20
C ILE A 327 -7.34 -2.50 14.54
N ALA A 328 -8.09 -2.41 15.64
CA ALA A 328 -7.52 -2.57 16.97
C ALA A 328 -6.91 -3.97 17.14
N GLN A 329 -7.60 -5.01 16.65
CA GLN A 329 -7.16 -6.39 16.71
C GLN A 329 -5.88 -6.63 15.90
N ALA A 330 -5.84 -6.19 14.63
CA ALA A 330 -4.62 -6.22 13.82
C ALA A 330 -3.46 -5.48 14.50
N THR A 331 -3.73 -4.30 15.08
CA THR A 331 -2.71 -3.52 15.78
C THR A 331 -2.19 -4.26 17.02
N GLY A 332 -3.07 -4.92 17.78
CA GLY A 332 -2.70 -5.74 18.93
C GLY A 332 -1.82 -6.91 18.53
N LEU A 333 -2.26 -7.68 17.52
CA LEU A 333 -1.55 -8.84 17.00
C LEU A 333 -0.19 -8.47 16.40
N SER A 334 -0.13 -7.43 15.57
CA SER A 334 1.12 -6.90 14.99
C SER A 334 2.15 -6.58 16.09
N ARG A 335 1.74 -5.87 17.14
CA ARG A 335 2.63 -5.56 18.27
C ARG A 335 3.08 -6.81 19.03
N LEU A 336 2.18 -7.79 19.19
CA LEU A 336 2.49 -9.06 19.84
C LEU A 336 3.51 -9.87 19.03
N LYS A 337 3.31 -9.97 17.71
CA LYS A 337 4.26 -10.59 16.79
C LYS A 337 5.60 -9.86 16.79
N ALA A 338 5.61 -8.53 16.86
CA ALA A 338 6.85 -7.74 16.98
C ALA A 338 7.60 -7.99 18.29
N LEU A 339 6.89 -8.14 19.42
CA LEU A 339 7.48 -8.54 20.70
C LEU A 339 8.09 -9.94 20.59
N MET A 340 7.38 -10.89 19.99
CA MET A 340 7.86 -12.26 19.80
C MET A 340 9.09 -12.32 18.90
N ALA A 341 9.08 -11.61 17.76
CA ALA A 341 10.23 -11.52 16.87
C ALA A 341 11.45 -10.93 17.60
N TYR A 342 11.25 -9.88 18.40
CA TYR A 342 12.31 -9.29 19.22
C TYR A 342 12.88 -10.29 20.25
N LEU A 343 12.03 -11.09 20.88
CA LEU A 343 12.47 -12.11 21.86
C LEU A 343 13.17 -13.30 21.16
N ALA A 344 12.72 -13.69 19.98
CA ALA A 344 13.29 -14.79 19.20
C ALA A 344 14.69 -14.45 18.67
N GLU A 345 14.84 -13.28 18.03
CA GLU A 345 16.12 -12.80 17.47
C GLU A 345 17.23 -12.78 18.54
N GLN A 346 16.88 -12.47 19.79
CA GLN A 346 17.83 -12.29 20.88
C GLN A 346 18.07 -13.56 21.71
N SER A 347 17.22 -14.58 21.58
CA SER A 347 17.37 -15.86 22.28
C SER A 347 18.10 -16.92 21.48
N GLY A 348 18.42 -16.67 20.20
CA GLY A 348 19.03 -17.64 19.30
C GLY A 348 18.12 -18.82 18.98
N THR A 349 16.83 -18.75 19.37
CA THR A 349 15.80 -19.62 18.84
C THR A 349 15.56 -19.23 17.39
N LEU A 350 15.46 -20.21 16.49
CA LEU A 350 15.15 -19.92 15.09
C LEU A 350 13.87 -19.08 15.04
N VAL A 351 13.95 -17.91 14.43
CA VAL A 351 12.81 -16.97 14.23
C VAL A 351 11.60 -17.71 13.62
N GLU A 352 11.88 -18.78 12.90
CA GLU A 352 10.96 -19.73 12.26
C GLU A 352 9.92 -20.35 13.20
N ASP A 353 10.24 -20.58 14.49
CA ASP A 353 9.30 -21.17 15.47
C ASP A 353 8.42 -20.13 16.18
N SER A 354 8.64 -18.83 15.96
CA SER A 354 8.26 -17.82 16.96
C SER A 354 6.99 -17.01 16.68
N ALA A 355 6.46 -16.97 15.45
CA ALA A 355 5.31 -16.10 15.16
C ALA A 355 4.38 -16.47 13.98
N SER A 356 4.86 -17.23 12.98
CA SER A 356 4.09 -17.47 11.75
C SER A 356 3.03 -18.56 11.97
N GLY A 357 1.76 -18.27 11.68
CA GLY A 357 0.64 -19.21 11.83
C GLY A 357 0.23 -19.59 13.26
N LEU A 358 0.84 -19.01 14.31
CA LEU A 358 0.45 -19.26 15.69
C LEU A 358 -0.65 -18.29 16.14
N ARG A 359 -1.67 -18.83 16.80
CA ARG A 359 -2.74 -18.05 17.43
C ARG A 359 -2.22 -17.12 18.52
N ALA A 360 -2.90 -16.00 18.72
CA ALA A 360 -2.56 -14.95 19.65
C ALA A 360 -2.48 -15.45 21.09
N GLU A 361 -3.34 -16.41 21.49
CA GLU A 361 -3.25 -17.03 22.82
C GLU A 361 -1.87 -17.65 23.07
N VAL A 362 -1.37 -18.40 22.09
CA VAL A 362 -0.08 -19.09 22.15
C VAL A 362 1.08 -18.09 22.13
N LEU A 363 0.96 -17.04 21.32
CA LEU A 363 1.97 -15.97 21.26
C LEU A 363 2.09 -15.21 22.58
N VAL A 364 0.96 -14.92 23.24
CA VAL A 364 0.95 -14.29 24.57
C VAL A 364 1.67 -15.19 25.58
N GLU A 365 1.31 -16.48 25.63
CA GLU A 365 1.91 -17.43 26.57
C GLU A 365 3.42 -17.57 26.34
N ARG A 366 3.85 -17.75 25.08
CA ARG A 366 5.28 -17.85 24.73
C ARG A 366 6.04 -16.59 25.06
N SER A 367 5.48 -15.41 24.78
CA SER A 367 6.13 -14.13 25.09
C SER A 367 6.34 -13.96 26.60
N ARG A 368 5.34 -14.36 27.39
CA ARG A 368 5.40 -14.32 28.86
C ARG A 368 6.46 -15.28 29.39
N ASN A 369 6.47 -16.52 28.92
CA ASN A 369 7.45 -17.53 29.34
C ASN A 369 8.89 -17.11 29.00
N ALA A 370 9.11 -16.54 27.81
CA ALA A 370 10.41 -16.01 27.41
C ALA A 370 10.87 -14.83 28.28
N MET A 371 9.95 -13.91 28.63
CA MET A 371 10.24 -12.80 29.52
C MET A 371 10.49 -13.24 30.96
N ASP A 372 9.74 -14.22 31.46
CA ASP A 372 9.95 -14.82 32.79
C ASP A 372 11.33 -15.51 32.87
N ALA A 373 11.71 -16.26 31.84
CA ALA A 373 13.04 -16.89 31.74
C ALA A 373 14.17 -15.84 31.68
N LEU A 374 14.00 -14.75 30.92
CA LEU A 374 14.97 -13.63 30.90
C LEU A 374 15.10 -12.98 32.29
N ALA A 375 13.99 -12.76 32.98
CA ALA A 375 13.98 -12.19 34.32
C ALA A 375 14.70 -13.10 35.33
N GLU A 376 14.51 -14.42 35.25
CA GLU A 376 15.20 -15.40 36.09
C GLU A 376 16.72 -15.39 35.83
N GLN A 377 17.13 -15.43 34.55
CA GLN A 377 18.54 -15.36 34.16
C GLN A 377 19.23 -14.08 34.67
N ILE A 378 18.55 -12.93 34.59
CA ILE A 378 19.04 -11.66 35.13
C ILE A 378 19.20 -11.75 36.65
N GLN A 379 18.29 -12.40 37.36
CA GLN A 379 18.41 -12.57 38.82
C GLN A 379 19.61 -13.43 39.19
N HIS A 380 19.86 -14.53 38.47
CA HIS A 380 21.06 -15.37 38.67
C HIS A 380 22.36 -14.60 38.39
N LEU A 381 22.43 -13.89 37.25
CA LEU A 381 23.60 -13.06 36.89
C LEU A 381 23.83 -11.93 37.90
N ALA A 382 22.77 -11.28 38.36
CA ALA A 382 22.86 -10.22 39.37
C ALA A 382 23.33 -10.73 40.74
N LYS A 383 23.10 -12.01 41.06
CA LYS A 383 23.65 -12.67 42.26
C LYS A 383 25.14 -12.96 42.07
N ALA A 384 25.51 -13.54 40.93
CA ALA A 384 26.90 -13.86 40.57
C ALA A 384 27.83 -12.64 40.54
N VAL A 385 27.36 -11.52 39.95
CA VAL A 385 28.12 -10.25 39.91
C VAL A 385 28.28 -9.67 41.33
N ARG A 386 27.24 -9.77 42.17
CA ARG A 386 27.32 -9.34 43.58
C ARG A 386 28.26 -10.19 44.43
N SER A 387 28.43 -11.48 44.11
CA SER A 387 29.43 -12.35 44.73
C SER A 387 30.85 -12.16 44.17
N GLY A 388 31.10 -11.12 43.36
CA GLY A 388 32.43 -10.74 42.90
C GLY A 388 32.84 -11.27 41.51
N GLN A 389 31.95 -11.95 40.78
CA GLN A 389 32.27 -12.50 39.45
C GLN A 389 32.11 -11.43 38.36
N SER A 390 33.17 -10.65 38.13
CA SER A 390 33.21 -9.53 37.18
C SER A 390 32.98 -9.91 35.71
N GLN A 391 33.27 -11.16 35.33
CA GLN A 391 33.05 -11.72 33.99
C GLN A 391 31.57 -11.71 33.55
N HIS A 392 30.62 -11.80 34.49
CA HIS A 392 29.18 -11.80 34.19
C HIS A 392 28.58 -10.41 34.04
N ARG A 393 29.35 -9.34 34.29
CA ARG A 393 28.85 -7.96 34.31
C ARG A 393 28.34 -7.50 32.94
N ARG A 394 29.05 -7.82 31.85
CA ARG A 394 28.62 -7.50 30.48
C ARG A 394 27.37 -8.26 30.06
N ALA A 395 27.30 -9.55 30.40
CA ALA A 395 26.13 -10.38 30.13
C ALA A 395 24.88 -9.89 30.89
N LEU A 396 25.06 -9.45 32.14
CA LEU A 396 23.99 -8.86 32.94
C LEU A 396 23.48 -7.54 32.33
N ASP A 397 24.38 -6.66 31.90
CA ASP A 397 24.03 -5.38 31.28
C ASP A 397 23.23 -5.60 29.98
N HIS A 398 23.74 -6.44 29.10
CA HIS A 398 23.06 -6.79 27.84
C HIS A 398 21.68 -7.41 28.09
N LYS A 399 21.56 -8.41 28.97
CA LYS A 399 20.25 -9.02 29.26
C LYS A 399 19.29 -8.04 29.95
N ALA A 400 19.78 -7.13 30.77
CA ALA A 400 18.96 -6.10 31.38
C ALA A 400 18.43 -5.09 30.34
N GLU A 401 19.24 -4.69 29.35
CA GLU A 401 18.79 -3.87 28.22
C GLU A 401 17.73 -4.61 27.38
N LEU A 402 17.95 -5.90 27.10
CA LEU A 402 16.99 -6.75 26.39
C LEU A 402 15.64 -6.82 27.12
N LEU A 403 15.64 -7.14 28.43
CA LEU A 403 14.41 -7.20 29.21
C LEU A 403 13.74 -5.82 29.32
N ALA A 404 14.50 -4.72 29.44
CA ALA A 404 13.93 -3.37 29.48
C ALA A 404 13.18 -3.02 28.20
N ASN A 405 13.75 -3.36 27.04
CA ASN A 405 13.11 -3.20 25.74
C ASN A 405 11.89 -4.12 25.59
N ALA A 406 12.00 -5.39 25.98
CA ALA A 406 10.88 -6.34 25.95
C ALA A 406 9.71 -5.89 26.85
N VAL A 407 9.98 -5.35 28.04
CA VAL A 407 8.95 -4.79 28.93
C VAL A 407 8.27 -3.57 28.30
N ARG A 408 9.03 -2.72 27.60
CA ARG A 408 8.45 -1.58 26.86
C ARG A 408 7.53 -2.05 25.74
N LEU A 409 7.95 -3.06 24.97
CA LEU A 409 7.14 -3.66 23.91
C LEU A 409 5.89 -4.34 24.48
N HIS A 410 6.03 -5.14 25.54
CA HIS A 410 4.89 -5.78 26.22
C HIS A 410 3.89 -4.75 26.76
N LYS A 411 4.35 -3.59 27.26
CA LYS A 411 3.44 -2.51 27.65
C LYS A 411 2.63 -2.00 26.46
N GLN A 412 3.25 -1.82 25.29
CA GLN A 412 2.55 -1.41 24.06
C GLN A 412 1.54 -2.47 23.58
N VAL A 413 1.86 -3.76 23.75
CA VAL A 413 0.94 -4.88 23.48
C VAL A 413 -0.25 -4.84 24.45
N SER A 414 0.01 -4.72 25.75
CA SER A 414 -1.02 -4.63 26.79
C SER A 414 -1.99 -3.47 26.54
N GLU A 415 -1.47 -2.27 26.26
CA GLU A 415 -2.28 -1.09 25.92
C GLU A 415 -3.10 -1.29 24.63
N ALA A 416 -2.55 -2.00 23.63
CA ALA A 416 -3.28 -2.33 22.41
C ALA A 416 -4.45 -3.29 22.69
N TYR A 417 -4.22 -4.38 23.43
CA TYR A 417 -5.27 -5.35 23.74
C TYR A 417 -6.34 -4.77 24.69
N GLU A 418 -5.99 -3.81 25.55
CA GLU A 418 -6.99 -3.02 26.28
C GLU A 418 -7.88 -2.17 25.35
N GLN A 419 -7.35 -1.66 24.23
CA GLN A 419 -8.15 -1.00 23.20
C GLN A 419 -9.01 -2.02 22.44
N VAL A 420 -8.47 -3.19 22.10
CA VAL A 420 -9.22 -4.28 21.46
C VAL A 420 -10.45 -4.65 22.29
N GLY A 421 -10.28 -4.87 23.60
CA GLY A 421 -11.39 -5.18 24.51
C GLY A 421 -12.45 -4.08 24.57
N ARG A 422 -12.04 -2.80 24.55
CA ARG A 422 -12.97 -1.65 24.52
C ARG A 422 -13.78 -1.59 23.22
N HIS A 423 -13.13 -1.78 22.08
CA HIS A 423 -13.80 -1.76 20.78
C HIS A 423 -14.69 -2.99 20.58
N HIS A 424 -14.29 -4.15 21.08
CA HIS A 424 -15.11 -5.36 21.08
C HIS A 424 -16.40 -5.15 21.89
N ALA A 425 -16.31 -4.58 23.10
CA ALA A 425 -17.49 -4.24 23.89
C ALA A 425 -18.41 -3.21 23.20
N GLN A 426 -17.84 -2.26 22.45
CA GLN A 426 -18.61 -1.32 21.66
C GLN A 426 -19.31 -2.00 20.47
N LEU A 427 -18.63 -2.94 19.80
CA LEU A 427 -19.18 -3.74 18.71
C LEU A 427 -20.41 -4.52 19.18
N LEU A 428 -20.32 -5.25 20.30
CA LEU A 428 -21.44 -6.00 20.87
C LEU A 428 -22.66 -5.09 21.13
N LYS A 429 -22.45 -3.89 21.70
CA LYS A 429 -23.53 -2.91 21.90
C LYS A 429 -24.18 -2.44 20.61
N MET A 430 -23.41 -2.31 19.53
CA MET A 430 -23.95 -1.88 18.23
C MET A 430 -24.68 -3.03 17.53
N VAL A 431 -24.21 -4.27 17.67
CA VAL A 431 -24.90 -5.49 17.21
C VAL A 431 -26.28 -5.58 17.87
N GLU A 432 -26.35 -5.56 19.21
CA GLU A 432 -27.61 -5.61 19.96
C GLU A 432 -28.56 -4.45 19.62
N ARG A 433 -28.01 -3.28 19.26
CA ARG A 433 -28.81 -2.13 18.83
C ARG A 433 -29.38 -2.34 17.43
N TRP A 434 -28.57 -2.84 16.52
CA TRP A 434 -28.99 -3.13 15.15
C TRP A 434 -30.06 -4.24 15.14
N GLU A 435 -29.85 -5.34 15.87
CA GLU A 435 -30.83 -6.44 15.99
C GLU A 435 -32.18 -5.95 16.52
N ARG A 436 -32.18 -5.11 17.56
CA ARG A 436 -33.43 -4.52 18.08
C ARG A 436 -34.15 -3.63 17.06
N ILE A 437 -33.41 -2.94 16.20
CA ILE A 437 -33.99 -2.03 15.19
C ILE A 437 -34.46 -2.82 13.97
N SER A 438 -33.70 -3.83 13.54
CA SER A 438 -34.06 -4.70 12.41
C SER A 438 -35.32 -5.51 12.73
N HIS A 439 -35.42 -6.10 13.92
CA HIS A 439 -36.63 -6.81 14.35
C HIS A 439 -37.86 -5.91 14.58
N ALA A 440 -37.66 -4.61 14.81
CA ALA A 440 -38.75 -3.66 15.04
C ALA A 440 -39.27 -2.99 13.75
N GLN A 441 -38.54 -3.11 12.63
CA GLN A 441 -38.94 -2.56 11.33
C GLN A 441 -39.36 -3.67 10.38
N ASP A 442 -40.63 -4.08 10.49
CA ASP A 442 -41.34 -4.67 9.36
C ASP A 442 -41.86 -3.52 8.46
N SER A 443 -41.31 -3.47 7.23
CA SER A 443 -42.05 -3.25 5.98
C SER A 443 -42.78 -1.92 5.65
N ASP A 444 -42.22 -0.72 5.89
CA ASP A 444 -42.79 0.49 5.22
C ASP A 444 -41.86 1.71 4.99
N GLY A 445 -40.53 1.58 5.10
CA GLY A 445 -39.65 2.76 5.31
C GLY A 445 -38.63 3.15 4.25
N ALA A 446 -38.23 2.26 3.32
CA ALA A 446 -36.98 2.41 2.58
C ALA A 446 -37.16 2.46 1.05
N ARG A 447 -38.09 3.26 0.55
CA ARG A 447 -38.21 3.51 -0.90
C ARG A 447 -37.19 4.57 -1.36
N LEU A 448 -36.49 4.30 -2.46
CA LEU A 448 -35.55 5.25 -3.07
C LEU A 448 -36.32 6.31 -3.86
N GLN A 449 -36.90 7.30 -3.19
CA GLN A 449 -37.52 8.42 -3.91
C GLN A 449 -36.46 9.38 -4.46
N LEU A 450 -36.30 9.40 -5.78
CA LEU A 450 -35.51 10.41 -6.49
C LEU A 450 -36.35 11.69 -6.58
N SER A 451 -36.09 12.65 -5.70
CA SER A 451 -36.77 13.95 -5.74
C SER A 451 -35.79 15.08 -5.47
N PRO A 452 -35.90 16.25 -6.15
CA PRO A 452 -35.15 17.45 -5.80
C PRO A 452 -35.64 17.98 -4.44
N GLY A 453 -35.06 17.49 -3.34
CA GLY A 453 -35.54 17.78 -1.99
C GLY A 453 -34.45 17.69 -0.91
N ARG A 454 -34.70 18.29 0.27
CA ARG A 454 -33.78 18.28 1.43
C ARG A 454 -33.79 16.96 2.23
N ARG A 455 -34.74 16.05 1.96
CA ARG A 455 -34.91 14.74 2.62
C ARG A 455 -34.92 13.64 1.53
N GLY A 456 -34.34 12.48 1.82
CA GLY A 456 -34.18 11.39 0.86
C GLY A 456 -32.75 10.86 0.79
N LEU A 457 -32.51 9.96 -0.17
CA LEU A 457 -31.20 9.38 -0.48
C LEU A 457 -30.52 10.19 -1.59
N ARG A 458 -29.22 10.44 -1.45
CA ARG A 458 -28.42 11.24 -2.39
C ARG A 458 -27.14 10.51 -2.70
N ILE A 459 -26.82 10.38 -3.99
CA ILE A 459 -25.54 9.83 -4.41
C ILE A 459 -24.49 10.94 -4.34
N ARG A 460 -23.31 10.61 -3.83
CA ARG A 460 -22.14 11.49 -3.77
C ARG A 460 -20.93 10.80 -4.34
N GLU A 461 -20.25 11.54 -5.22
CA GLU A 461 -18.94 11.19 -5.74
C GLU A 461 -17.86 11.65 -4.77
N HIS A 462 -16.98 10.72 -4.45
CA HIS A 462 -15.78 10.92 -3.64
C HIS A 462 -14.60 10.30 -4.36
N VAL A 463 -13.40 10.69 -3.94
CA VAL A 463 -12.15 10.11 -4.45
C VAL A 463 -11.38 9.57 -3.25
N ILE A 464 -10.88 8.35 -3.38
CA ILE A 464 -9.92 7.77 -2.45
C ILE A 464 -8.53 8.07 -3.02
N GLU A 465 -7.75 8.85 -2.27
CA GLU A 465 -6.38 9.22 -2.62
C GLU A 465 -5.54 9.40 -1.35
N LEU A 466 -4.21 9.39 -1.50
CA LEU A 466 -3.29 9.79 -0.44
C LEU A 466 -2.76 11.19 -0.76
N ASP A 467 -3.00 12.13 0.14
CA ASP A 467 -2.30 13.41 0.10
C ASP A 467 -0.80 13.22 0.41
N ASP A 468 0.02 14.21 0.05
CA ASP A 468 1.47 14.11 0.18
C ASP A 468 1.93 13.88 1.64
N GLU A 469 1.19 14.41 2.62
CA GLU A 469 1.46 14.16 4.03
C GLU A 469 1.15 12.70 4.44
N ALA A 470 0.03 12.15 3.95
CA ALA A 470 -0.36 10.76 4.16
C ALA A 470 0.61 9.80 3.47
N LYS A 471 1.01 10.07 2.22
CA LYS A 471 2.05 9.28 1.50
C LYS A 471 3.31 9.16 2.35
N ALA A 472 3.79 10.26 2.92
CA ALA A 472 4.98 10.25 3.76
C ALA A 472 4.77 9.50 5.09
N LYS A 473 3.60 9.62 5.73
CA LYS A 473 3.25 8.87 6.95
C LYS A 473 3.19 7.37 6.69
N VAL A 474 2.58 6.96 5.58
CA VAL A 474 2.52 5.56 5.13
C VAL A 474 3.94 5.02 4.89
N CYS A 475 4.75 5.70 4.08
CA CYS A 475 6.14 5.31 3.82
C CYS A 475 6.97 5.18 5.11
N LYS A 476 6.82 6.14 6.04
CA LYS A 476 7.50 6.12 7.34
C LYS A 476 7.09 4.93 8.22
N ARG A 477 5.87 4.43 8.09
CA ARG A 477 5.41 3.23 8.79
C ARG A 477 5.95 1.98 8.12
N LEU A 478 5.76 1.85 6.80
CA LEU A 478 6.17 0.67 6.03
C LEU A 478 7.66 0.40 6.09
N VAL A 479 8.51 1.44 6.07
CA VAL A 479 9.98 1.28 6.09
C VAL A 479 10.49 0.45 7.28
N LYS A 480 9.76 0.40 8.39
CA LYS A 480 10.12 -0.40 9.56
C LYS A 480 9.97 -1.90 9.34
N HIS A 481 9.00 -2.29 8.50
CA HIS A 481 8.69 -3.68 8.16
C HIS A 481 9.42 -4.14 6.90
N LEU A 482 9.88 -3.19 6.07
CA LEU A 482 10.72 -3.44 4.90
C LEU A 482 12.20 -3.60 5.27
N GLY A 483 12.63 -3.07 6.43
CA GLY A 483 14.02 -3.04 6.88
C GLY A 483 14.42 -4.11 7.89
N SER A 484 13.50 -5.00 8.28
CA SER A 484 13.86 -6.21 9.03
C SER A 484 14.66 -7.12 8.11
N SER A 485 15.79 -7.58 8.62
CA SER A 485 16.74 -8.54 8.04
C SER A 485 16.11 -9.74 7.32
N GLU A 486 14.85 -10.07 7.56
CA GLU A 486 14.11 -11.20 6.99
C GLU A 486 14.07 -11.22 5.44
N PHE A 487 13.80 -10.08 4.78
CA PHE A 487 13.74 -10.04 3.30
C PHE A 487 15.12 -10.05 2.63
N ASP A 488 16.09 -9.31 3.19
CA ASP A 488 17.47 -9.28 2.68
C ASP A 488 18.24 -10.60 2.98
N GLN A 489 17.93 -11.28 4.08
CA GLN A 489 18.43 -12.63 4.37
C GLN A 489 17.79 -13.67 3.45
N HIS A 490 16.49 -13.59 3.14
CA HIS A 490 15.86 -14.46 2.15
C HIS A 490 16.55 -14.37 0.78
N ARG A 491 16.95 -13.15 0.38
CA ARG A 491 17.68 -12.89 -0.86
C ARG A 491 19.12 -13.41 -0.88
N ARG A 492 19.73 -13.65 0.30
CA ARG A 492 21.13 -14.06 0.46
C ARG A 492 21.33 -15.52 0.87
N THR A 493 20.31 -16.16 1.45
CA THR A 493 20.40 -17.52 2.02
C THR A 493 19.76 -18.57 1.10
N THR A 494 19.93 -18.39 -0.21
CA THR A 494 19.13 -19.05 -1.26
C THR A 494 19.80 -20.30 -1.85
N LEU A 495 20.82 -20.86 -1.20
CA LEU A 495 21.50 -22.08 -1.64
C LEU A 495 21.51 -23.10 -0.48
N GLY A 496 20.45 -23.91 -0.38
CA GLY A 496 20.43 -25.08 0.52
C GLY A 496 19.16 -25.34 1.33
N ILE A 497 18.12 -24.49 1.28
CA ILE A 497 16.87 -24.69 2.03
C ILE A 497 15.88 -25.54 1.20
N GLU A 498 15.20 -26.52 1.82
CA GLU A 498 14.12 -27.31 1.20
C GLU A 498 12.97 -26.41 0.70
N ARG A 499 12.36 -26.75 -0.44
CA ARG A 499 11.34 -25.95 -1.12
C ARG A 499 10.14 -25.61 -0.22
N GLU A 500 9.62 -26.58 0.52
CA GLU A 500 8.48 -26.39 1.41
C GLU A 500 8.76 -25.37 2.53
N ARG A 501 9.98 -25.39 3.07
CA ARG A 501 10.40 -24.45 4.11
C ARG A 501 10.54 -23.03 3.57
N ARG A 502 10.99 -22.86 2.32
CA ARG A 502 11.00 -21.55 1.64
C ARG A 502 9.61 -20.99 1.43
N LEU A 503 8.68 -21.81 0.95
CA LEU A 503 7.29 -21.39 0.72
C LEU A 503 6.59 -21.00 2.01
N SER A 504 6.78 -21.77 3.08
CA SER A 504 6.21 -21.46 4.40
C SER A 504 6.71 -20.14 4.96
N ILE A 505 8.04 -19.91 4.94
CA ILE A 505 8.64 -18.69 5.49
C ILE A 505 8.34 -17.48 4.60
N GLY A 506 8.59 -17.59 3.30
CA GLY A 506 8.32 -16.53 2.33
C GLY A 506 6.86 -16.13 2.32
N GLY A 507 5.94 -17.10 2.33
CA GLY A 507 4.51 -16.85 2.41
C GLY A 507 4.08 -16.13 3.68
N GLY A 508 4.53 -16.59 4.86
CA GLY A 508 4.21 -15.94 6.14
C GLY A 508 4.75 -14.51 6.25
N VAL A 509 5.95 -14.25 5.74
CA VAL A 509 6.53 -12.90 5.70
C VAL A 509 5.73 -11.97 4.79
N SER A 510 5.39 -12.42 3.58
CA SER A 510 4.60 -11.64 2.60
C SER A 510 3.19 -11.34 3.11
N LYS A 511 2.52 -12.33 3.73
CA LYS A 511 1.21 -12.16 4.37
C LYS A 511 1.22 -11.14 5.50
N ARG A 512 2.23 -11.20 6.39
CA ARG A 512 2.40 -10.18 7.46
C ARG A 512 2.60 -8.78 6.89
N LEU A 513 3.36 -8.65 5.79
CA LEU A 513 3.53 -7.36 5.13
C LEU A 513 2.21 -6.80 4.58
N ALA A 514 1.35 -7.62 3.97
CA ALA A 514 0.02 -7.19 3.52
C ALA A 514 -0.84 -6.62 4.66
N VAL A 515 -0.80 -7.25 5.84
CA VAL A 515 -1.47 -6.75 7.04
C VAL A 515 -0.91 -5.38 7.47
N GLU A 516 0.41 -5.21 7.45
CA GLU A 516 1.04 -3.93 7.80
C GLU A 516 0.74 -2.83 6.78
N ILE A 517 0.61 -3.17 5.51
CA ILE A 517 0.14 -2.26 4.46
C ILE A 517 -1.29 -1.82 4.74
N ALA A 518 -2.21 -2.76 4.98
CA ALA A 518 -3.60 -2.44 5.30
C ALA A 518 -3.69 -1.51 6.52
N LEU A 519 -2.93 -1.82 7.58
CA LEU A 519 -2.85 -1.00 8.77
C LEU A 519 -2.24 0.39 8.54
N ALA A 520 -1.28 0.52 7.61
CA ALA A 520 -0.64 1.79 7.28
C ALA A 520 -1.56 2.71 6.47
N LEU A 521 -2.33 2.14 5.55
CA LEU A 521 -3.28 2.87 4.70
C LEU A 521 -4.55 3.27 5.45
N GLU A 522 -5.02 2.42 6.38
CA GLU A 522 -6.30 2.60 7.08
C GLU A 522 -6.58 4.01 7.65
N PRO A 523 -5.64 4.69 8.33
CA PRO A 523 -5.91 6.03 8.87
C PRO A 523 -6.16 7.10 7.80
N HIS A 524 -5.79 6.83 6.56
CA HIS A 524 -5.78 7.78 5.45
C HIS A 524 -6.84 7.45 4.39
N THR A 525 -7.10 6.17 4.13
CA THR A 525 -8.07 5.73 3.11
C THR A 525 -9.31 5.06 3.69
N HIS A 526 -9.29 4.66 4.97
CA HIS A 526 -10.38 3.93 5.61
C HIS A 526 -10.75 2.62 4.90
N LEU A 527 -9.75 1.80 4.54
CA LEU A 527 -9.92 0.48 3.89
C LEU A 527 -10.94 -0.42 4.58
N SER A 528 -11.10 -0.29 5.89
CA SER A 528 -12.07 -1.05 6.68
C SER A 528 -13.54 -0.75 6.34
N ARG A 529 -13.84 0.36 5.65
CA ARG A 529 -15.20 0.73 5.28
C ARG A 529 -15.68 -0.05 4.05
N PRO A 530 -16.87 -0.67 4.09
CA PRO A 530 -17.41 -1.41 2.94
C PRO A 530 -17.57 -0.56 1.67
N ALA A 531 -17.88 0.73 1.80
CA ALA A 531 -17.95 1.64 0.65
C ALA A 531 -16.59 1.83 -0.05
N VAL A 532 -15.50 1.90 0.73
CA VAL A 532 -14.14 2.03 0.22
C VAL A 532 -13.70 0.73 -0.44
N GLN A 533 -13.99 -0.42 0.16
CA GLN A 533 -13.66 -1.74 -0.41
C GLN A 533 -14.38 -1.96 -1.74
N ARG A 534 -15.69 -1.67 -1.81
CA ARG A 534 -16.45 -1.75 -3.06
C ARG A 534 -15.88 -0.85 -4.13
N ALA A 535 -15.54 0.40 -3.79
CA ALA A 535 -14.93 1.33 -4.72
C ALA A 535 -13.61 0.77 -5.28
N ILE A 536 -12.70 0.32 -4.41
CA ILE A 536 -11.42 -0.26 -4.83
C ILE A 536 -11.65 -1.47 -5.74
N ASN A 537 -12.45 -2.46 -5.31
CA ASN A 537 -12.72 -3.68 -6.08
C ASN A 537 -13.42 -3.38 -7.42
N SER A 538 -14.23 -2.33 -7.49
CA SER A 538 -14.93 -1.94 -8.72
C SER A 538 -14.04 -1.25 -9.76
N THR A 539 -12.82 -0.87 -9.38
CA THR A 539 -11.87 -0.20 -10.28
C THR A 539 -10.72 -1.11 -10.66
N ASN A 540 -10.27 -0.97 -11.91
CA ASN A 540 -9.09 -1.68 -12.37
C ASN A 540 -7.82 -1.12 -11.72
N ALA A 541 -6.88 -2.01 -11.46
CA ALA A 541 -5.56 -1.73 -10.94
C ALA A 541 -4.56 -1.39 -12.05
N ALA A 542 -3.52 -0.64 -11.69
CA ALA A 542 -2.37 -0.43 -12.55
C ALA A 542 -1.55 -1.71 -12.74
N ASP A 543 -1.18 -2.02 -13.99
CA ASP A 543 -0.26 -3.13 -14.26
C ASP A 543 1.19 -2.68 -14.08
N PHE A 544 1.82 -3.04 -12.98
CA PHE A 544 3.23 -2.72 -12.72
C PHE A 544 4.23 -3.73 -13.31
N GLY A 545 3.82 -4.62 -14.23
CA GLY A 545 4.69 -5.62 -14.86
C GLY A 545 5.87 -5.07 -15.66
N GLN A 546 5.89 -3.76 -15.94
CA GLN A 546 7.01 -3.08 -16.62
C GLN A 546 8.14 -2.63 -15.67
N LEU A 547 7.93 -2.67 -14.34
CA LEU A 547 8.93 -2.22 -13.38
C LEU A 547 10.05 -3.24 -13.23
N GLU A 548 11.23 -2.89 -13.71
CA GLU A 548 12.42 -3.74 -13.58
C GLU A 548 13.08 -3.60 -12.18
N PRO A 549 13.67 -4.68 -11.63
CA PRO A 549 14.30 -4.65 -10.30
C PRO A 549 15.47 -3.68 -10.15
N ASN A 550 16.21 -3.43 -11.24
CA ASN A 550 17.44 -2.64 -11.30
C ASN A 550 17.18 -1.12 -11.40
N LEU A 551 15.93 -0.68 -11.56
CA LEU A 551 15.58 0.74 -11.67
C LEU A 551 15.84 1.50 -10.37
N SER A 552 16.22 2.77 -10.50
CA SER A 552 16.36 3.69 -9.37
C SER A 552 14.98 3.97 -8.75
N ALA A 553 14.95 4.38 -7.47
CA ALA A 553 13.70 4.72 -6.80
C ALA A 553 12.96 5.87 -7.51
N ALA A 554 13.71 6.84 -8.05
CA ALA A 554 13.16 7.93 -8.85
C ALA A 554 12.53 7.43 -10.16
N ALA A 555 13.20 6.54 -10.90
CA ALA A 555 12.62 5.96 -12.11
C ALA A 555 11.34 5.17 -11.82
N LYS A 556 11.33 4.36 -10.75
CA LYS A 556 10.13 3.64 -10.28
C LYS A 556 9.00 4.58 -9.88
N ALA A 557 9.31 5.69 -9.19
CA ALA A 557 8.31 6.71 -8.82
C ALA A 557 7.67 7.35 -10.06
N ALA A 558 8.48 7.76 -11.04
CA ALA A 558 8.01 8.39 -12.26
C ALA A 558 7.16 7.43 -13.11
N MET A 559 7.63 6.20 -13.30
CA MET A 559 6.88 5.17 -14.01
C MET A 559 5.56 4.86 -13.29
N GLY A 560 5.59 4.62 -11.98
CA GLY A 560 4.38 4.36 -11.20
C GLY A 560 3.35 5.48 -11.33
N ALA A 561 3.77 6.75 -11.22
CA ALA A 561 2.89 7.91 -11.37
C ALA A 561 2.32 8.03 -12.80
N ALA A 562 3.12 7.75 -13.83
CA ALA A 562 2.66 7.76 -15.21
C ALA A 562 1.60 6.67 -15.46
N MET A 563 1.88 5.42 -15.04
CA MET A 563 1.00 4.27 -15.25
C MET A 563 -0.36 4.46 -14.55
N VAL A 564 -0.33 4.96 -13.32
CA VAL A 564 -1.53 5.23 -12.52
C VAL A 564 -2.42 6.32 -13.15
N LYS A 565 -1.80 7.32 -13.80
CA LYS A 565 -2.48 8.43 -14.45
C LYS A 565 -3.09 8.06 -15.81
N GLU A 566 -2.53 7.05 -16.49
CA GLU A 566 -3.02 6.59 -17.78
C GLU A 566 -4.31 5.77 -17.68
N ILE A 567 -4.62 5.19 -16.52
CA ILE A 567 -5.78 4.33 -16.35
C ILE A 567 -7.07 5.16 -16.37
N GLU A 568 -8.02 4.73 -17.20
CA GLU A 568 -9.33 5.34 -17.36
C GLU A 568 -10.17 5.27 -16.08
N VAL A 569 -10.97 6.31 -15.88
CA VAL A 569 -11.90 6.43 -14.76
C VAL A 569 -13.27 5.97 -15.24
N ASP A 570 -13.63 4.73 -14.90
CA ASP A 570 -14.94 4.15 -15.21
C ASP A 570 -15.83 4.10 -13.96
N LEU A 571 -17.00 4.75 -14.03
CA LEU A 571 -18.00 4.79 -12.96
C LEU A 571 -19.10 3.73 -13.10
N SER A 572 -19.11 2.95 -14.19
CA SER A 572 -20.14 1.96 -14.48
C SER A 572 -20.18 0.86 -13.40
N ARG A 573 -19.04 0.24 -13.13
CA ARG A 573 -18.88 -0.79 -12.08
C ARG A 573 -19.13 -0.24 -10.67
N PRO A 574 -18.57 0.93 -10.26
CA PRO A 574 -18.93 1.57 -9.00
C PRO A 574 -20.44 1.78 -8.83
N ALA A 575 -21.16 2.17 -9.89
CA ALA A 575 -22.60 2.40 -9.85
C ALA A 575 -23.39 1.09 -9.70
N GLU A 576 -22.99 0.02 -10.39
CA GLU A 576 -23.57 -1.32 -10.22
C GLU A 576 -23.35 -1.85 -8.78
N GLN A 577 -22.15 -1.68 -8.23
CA GLN A 577 -21.83 -2.07 -6.86
C GLN A 577 -22.56 -1.20 -5.82
N LEU A 578 -22.83 0.06 -6.12
CA LEU A 578 -23.68 0.93 -5.31
C LEU A 578 -25.11 0.41 -5.26
N ALA A 579 -25.70 0.12 -6.42
CA ALA A 579 -27.04 -0.42 -6.55
C ALA A 579 -27.19 -1.76 -5.83
N LEU A 580 -26.23 -2.68 -6.00
CA LEU A 580 -26.19 -3.96 -5.29
C LEU A 580 -26.24 -3.76 -3.77
N ALA A 581 -25.46 -2.84 -3.23
CA ALA A 581 -25.47 -2.59 -1.78
C ALA A 581 -26.78 -1.97 -1.30
N LEU A 582 -27.36 -1.03 -2.05
CA LEU A 582 -28.65 -0.41 -1.72
C LEU A 582 -29.75 -1.49 -1.62
N VAL A 583 -29.79 -2.39 -2.58
CA VAL A 583 -30.75 -3.50 -2.60
C VAL A 583 -30.48 -4.51 -1.50
N ARG A 584 -29.23 -5.01 -1.41
CA ARG A 584 -28.90 -6.18 -0.58
C ARG A 584 -28.71 -5.84 0.90
N HIS A 585 -28.12 -4.69 1.21
CA HIS A 585 -27.77 -4.33 2.59
C HIS A 585 -28.74 -3.33 3.21
N TYR A 586 -29.28 -2.42 2.39
CA TYR A 586 -30.19 -1.37 2.87
C TYR A 586 -31.67 -1.67 2.56
N HIS A 587 -31.96 -2.78 1.86
CA HIS A 587 -33.31 -3.20 1.45
C HIS A 587 -34.08 -2.07 0.76
N VAL A 588 -33.37 -1.37 -0.13
CA VAL A 588 -33.91 -0.25 -0.89
C VAL A 588 -34.38 -0.75 -2.26
N GLU A 589 -35.63 -0.47 -2.58
CA GLU A 589 -36.21 -0.76 -3.90
C GLU A 589 -35.59 0.15 -4.98
N LEU A 590 -35.14 -0.46 -6.08
CA LEU A 590 -34.68 0.25 -7.28
C LEU A 590 -35.87 0.51 -8.21
N GLU A 591 -36.43 1.71 -8.14
CA GLU A 591 -37.47 2.17 -9.08
C GLU A 591 -36.90 2.31 -10.51
N PRO A 592 -37.72 2.18 -11.57
CA PRO A 592 -37.27 2.33 -12.95
C PRO A 592 -36.54 3.66 -13.22
N GLU A 593 -37.02 4.76 -12.65
CA GLU A 593 -36.37 6.07 -12.76
C GLU A 593 -34.94 6.08 -12.19
N ALA A 594 -34.67 5.26 -11.18
CA ALA A 594 -33.34 5.12 -10.60
C ALA A 594 -32.41 4.26 -11.44
N ILE A 595 -32.95 3.25 -12.13
CA ILE A 595 -32.20 2.46 -13.11
C ILE A 595 -31.77 3.38 -14.25
N ASP A 596 -32.72 4.12 -14.84
CA ASP A 596 -32.45 5.05 -15.94
C ASP A 596 -31.41 6.11 -15.55
N PHE A 597 -31.52 6.66 -14.33
CA PHE A 597 -30.54 7.62 -13.81
C PHE A 597 -29.12 7.02 -13.75
N LEU A 598 -28.95 5.81 -13.21
CA LEU A 598 -27.63 5.18 -13.10
C LEU A 598 -27.04 4.81 -14.46
N VAL A 599 -27.87 4.40 -15.41
CA VAL A 599 -27.45 4.10 -16.80
C VAL A 599 -26.99 5.39 -17.49
N GLN A 600 -27.79 6.46 -17.43
CA GLN A 600 -27.52 7.70 -18.16
C GLN A 600 -26.36 8.51 -17.57
N HIS A 601 -26.23 8.56 -16.24
CA HIS A 601 -25.22 9.40 -15.58
C HIS A 601 -23.90 8.68 -15.30
N TYR A 602 -23.93 7.36 -15.09
CA TYR A 602 -22.75 6.58 -14.69
C TYR A 602 -22.39 5.44 -15.64
N GLY A 603 -23.19 5.18 -16.68
CA GLY A 603 -22.93 4.11 -17.65
C GLY A 603 -23.12 2.70 -17.09
N ALA A 604 -23.89 2.53 -16.01
CA ALA A 604 -24.17 1.23 -15.43
C ALA A 604 -24.91 0.31 -16.43
N ARG A 605 -24.66 -1.00 -16.40
CA ARG A 605 -25.34 -1.95 -17.29
C ARG A 605 -26.78 -2.19 -16.83
N GLU A 606 -27.72 -1.81 -17.69
CA GLU A 606 -29.17 -1.96 -17.46
C GLU A 606 -29.56 -3.41 -17.10
N ALA A 607 -29.01 -4.40 -17.81
CA ALA A 607 -29.29 -5.81 -17.55
C ALA A 607 -28.95 -6.23 -16.10
N THR A 608 -27.84 -5.73 -15.55
CA THR A 608 -27.43 -6.00 -14.16
C THR A 608 -28.40 -5.34 -13.18
N LEU A 609 -28.77 -4.08 -13.41
CA LEU A 609 -29.67 -3.33 -12.52
C LEU A 609 -31.09 -3.93 -12.49
N THR A 610 -31.60 -4.36 -13.63
CA THR A 610 -32.90 -5.04 -13.74
C THR A 610 -32.91 -6.38 -13.01
N MET A 611 -31.80 -7.14 -13.11
CA MET A 611 -31.63 -8.38 -12.34
C MET A 611 -31.66 -8.13 -10.83
N LEU A 612 -31.02 -7.06 -10.34
CA LEU A 612 -31.04 -6.68 -8.93
C LEU A 612 -32.43 -6.26 -8.44
N SER A 613 -33.19 -5.52 -9.26
CA SER A 613 -34.58 -5.14 -8.96
C SER A 613 -35.47 -6.38 -8.82
N ASN A 614 -35.34 -7.35 -9.74
CA ASN A 614 -36.07 -8.63 -9.69
C ASN A 614 -35.66 -9.51 -8.49
N TYR A 615 -34.39 -9.48 -8.10
CA TYR A 615 -33.91 -10.19 -6.92
C TYR A 615 -34.56 -9.64 -5.64
N HIS A 616 -34.66 -8.31 -5.50
CA HIS A 616 -35.37 -7.71 -4.37
C HIS A 616 -36.84 -8.13 -4.33
N ALA A 617 -37.54 -8.05 -5.46
CA ALA A 617 -38.96 -8.40 -5.56
C ALA A 617 -39.25 -9.86 -5.15
N SER A 618 -38.28 -10.77 -5.33
CA SER A 618 -38.40 -12.19 -5.00
C SER A 618 -37.96 -12.55 -3.57
N HIS A 619 -37.10 -11.74 -2.95
CA HIS A 619 -36.49 -12.02 -1.63
C HIS A 619 -36.88 -11.01 -0.54
N ALA A 620 -37.85 -10.12 -0.80
CA ALA A 620 -38.40 -9.17 0.15
C ALA A 620 -39.14 -9.89 1.30
N GLY A 621 -38.40 -10.43 2.27
CA GLY A 621 -38.94 -10.99 3.52
C GLY A 621 -38.24 -12.23 4.09
N THR A 622 -37.30 -12.86 3.38
CA THR A 622 -36.74 -14.17 3.80
C THR A 622 -35.25 -14.16 4.16
N ASP A 623 -34.47 -13.20 3.68
CA ASP A 623 -33.03 -13.16 3.97
C ASP A 623 -32.73 -12.28 5.18
N THR A 624 -32.64 -12.89 6.37
CA THR A 624 -31.82 -12.31 7.43
C THR A 624 -30.38 -12.26 6.93
N PRO A 625 -29.70 -11.10 6.92
CA PRO A 625 -28.31 -11.07 6.53
C PRO A 625 -27.53 -11.99 7.48
N ASN A 626 -26.86 -13.01 6.91
CA ASN A 626 -25.90 -13.87 7.59
C ASN A 626 -24.67 -13.03 7.97
N ILE A 627 -24.83 -12.10 8.91
CA ILE A 627 -23.72 -11.42 9.54
C ILE A 627 -23.22 -12.41 10.60
N SER A 628 -22.08 -13.05 10.34
CA SER A 628 -21.44 -13.88 11.36
C SER A 628 -21.05 -13.00 12.55
N TYR A 629 -21.73 -13.17 13.68
CA TYR A 629 -21.53 -12.36 14.91
C TYR A 629 -20.46 -12.91 15.85
N LEU A 630 -19.76 -13.98 15.48
CA LEU A 630 -18.84 -14.67 16.37
C LEU A 630 -17.40 -14.18 16.17
N SER A 631 -17.14 -12.93 16.57
CA SER A 631 -15.77 -12.51 16.89
C SER A 631 -15.37 -13.19 18.21
N GLN A 632 -14.37 -14.08 18.17
CA GLN A 632 -13.85 -14.74 19.37
C GLN A 632 -13.44 -13.69 20.41
N ARG A 633 -13.62 -14.02 21.70
CA ARG A 633 -13.22 -13.09 22.78
C ARG A 633 -11.72 -12.83 22.66
N PRO A 634 -11.26 -11.56 22.64
CA PRO A 634 -9.84 -11.26 22.50
C PRO A 634 -9.04 -11.81 23.69
N PRO A 635 -7.81 -12.32 23.47
CA PRO A 635 -7.00 -12.87 24.53
C PRO A 635 -6.60 -11.81 25.56
N MET A 636 -6.49 -12.24 26.81
CA MET A 636 -6.11 -11.36 27.92
C MET A 636 -4.59 -11.36 28.11
N VAL A 637 -3.91 -10.34 27.57
CA VAL A 637 -2.45 -10.15 27.75
C VAL A 637 -2.10 -9.78 29.20
N GLY A 638 -2.98 -9.06 29.88
CA GLY A 638 -2.74 -8.60 31.26
C GLY A 638 -1.68 -7.49 31.37
N LYS A 639 -1.42 -7.06 32.60
CA LYS A 639 -0.41 -6.02 32.91
C LYS A 639 0.99 -6.66 33.05
N PRO A 640 2.09 -5.91 32.81
CA PRO A 640 3.43 -6.44 32.98
C PRO A 640 3.67 -6.99 34.40
N HIS A 641 4.33 -8.14 34.51
CA HIS A 641 4.63 -8.73 35.82
C HIS A 641 5.54 -7.83 36.65
N ARG A 642 5.24 -7.75 37.95
CA ARG A 642 6.09 -7.01 38.92
C ARG A 642 7.50 -7.58 39.02
N ASP A 643 7.65 -8.87 38.76
CA ASP A 643 8.94 -9.57 38.87
C ASP A 643 9.93 -9.18 37.78
N TRP A 644 9.46 -8.80 36.58
CA TRP A 644 10.32 -8.26 35.53
C TRP A 644 10.99 -6.94 35.96
N TYR A 645 10.20 -6.03 36.54
CA TYR A 645 10.75 -4.79 37.10
C TYR A 645 11.69 -5.04 38.27
N ARG A 646 11.37 -6.01 39.14
CA ARG A 646 12.27 -6.42 40.24
C ARG A 646 13.59 -6.96 39.72
N ALA A 647 13.59 -7.76 38.65
CA ALA A 647 14.80 -8.26 38.01
C ALA A 647 15.67 -7.10 37.46
N LEU A 648 15.07 -6.13 36.77
CA LEU A 648 15.77 -4.94 36.28
C LEU A 648 16.36 -4.08 37.42
N VAL A 649 15.61 -3.89 38.51
CA VAL A 649 16.11 -3.16 39.69
C VAL A 649 17.28 -3.90 40.35
N LYS A 650 17.21 -5.24 40.46
CA LYS A 650 18.29 -6.07 40.97
C LYS A 650 19.54 -5.98 40.07
N ALA A 651 19.36 -5.99 38.74
CA ALA A 651 20.44 -5.81 37.78
C ALA A 651 21.13 -4.45 37.94
N ARG A 652 20.35 -3.37 37.98
CA ARG A 652 20.87 -2.00 38.15
C ARG A 652 21.68 -1.85 39.44
N ARG A 653 21.22 -2.44 40.54
CA ARG A 653 21.95 -2.47 41.82
C ARG A 653 23.26 -3.24 41.72
N ALA A 654 23.26 -4.41 41.07
CA ALA A 654 24.47 -5.22 40.89
C ALA A 654 25.49 -4.57 39.94
N LEU A 655 25.04 -3.74 39.00
CA LEU A 655 25.89 -2.99 38.07
C LEU A 655 26.47 -1.70 38.69
N GLY A 656 26.00 -1.27 39.86
CA GLY A 656 26.47 -0.05 40.54
C GLY A 656 25.91 1.26 39.97
N LEU A 657 24.87 1.21 39.14
CA LEU A 657 24.25 2.37 38.52
C LEU A 657 23.33 3.09 39.53
N LYS A 658 23.81 4.18 40.16
CA LYS A 658 22.99 5.03 41.05
C LYS A 658 21.79 5.62 40.30
N GLY A 659 20.69 5.82 41.01
CA GLY A 659 19.44 6.36 40.46
C GLY A 659 19.64 7.81 40.00
N GLY A 660 19.69 8.04 38.68
CA GLY A 660 19.83 9.38 38.11
C GLY A 660 20.26 9.40 36.65
N GLU A 661 21.16 8.51 36.23
CA GLU A 661 21.57 8.45 34.83
C GLU A 661 20.50 7.74 34.00
N ARG A 662 19.87 8.50 33.09
CA ARG A 662 19.07 8.00 31.97
C ARG A 662 20.03 7.77 30.79
N ARG A 663 19.95 6.61 30.15
CA ARG A 663 20.30 6.45 28.73
C ARG A 663 19.01 6.44 27.92
#